data_AF-A0A1G0XT82-F1
#
_entry.id   AF-A0A1G0XT82-F1
#
_cell.length_a   1.000
_cell.length_b   1.000
_cell.length_c   1.000
_cell.angle_alpha   90.00
_cell.angle_beta   90.00
_cell.angle_gamma   90.00
#
_symmetry.space_group_name_H-M   'P 1'
#
loop_
_entity.id
_entity.type
_entity.pdbx_description
1 polymer ?
#
loop_
_entity_poly.entity_id
_entity_poly.type
_entity_poly.pdbx_seq_one_letter_code
_entity_poly.pdbx_strand_id
1 'polypeptide(L)'
;MKSEESARQNIDQMLEKSGWQVQDFKKLNLGASTGVAVREFPLKSGFADYLLFVNRQAVGVIEAKKEGMTLAGVSEQTASYCESLPSEIPHVNEPIPFAYESTGKETYFRDIRDPQSRSRRVFWFHQPKQLQDWLSQPDTLRARLSKLPPLVSEGFRDCQIEAIAKLEESFAQDRPRALIQMATGSGKTFTAVSFIYRLIKHANAKRILFLVDRSNLGIQTSKEFQQYITPDDGRKFTELYNVQHLTSNTLDPVCRVTVCTIQRLYSMLRGEELPEDLEELSGFEVSASDDRPKDVEYNPSFPIESFDFIVTDECHRSIYNLWRQVLEYFDAHIIGLTATPSKQTIGFFHNNLVMEYSHERAVADGVNVGYEVYRIKTEISQKGSKVEAGHYVDKRDKLDRSTRWEQLDDDLEYSSEQLDRDVVSIDQIRTIIRTLRDKLFTDIFPGRTEIPKMLVFAKDDSHAEDITHIIREEFGKGNDFCKKITYRTYDPDNKRYEKPEHLLQSFRNSYNPRIAVTVDMISTGTDVKPLECLLFMRDVRSTVYFDQMKGRGTRTIDPTDLNSVTPDAMNKTHFVIVDAVGVCESRKSGDTCSLERKKSISFDKLLQGVALGKRDEDTLTTLAGRLARLDREIMPKDREKIIEVSKGKNLRMMSNALLDAVDPDKKIEKAKELFKTKVPDEKQIAESAKHLVDTACTPFDAPELRNILIEIKRTTEQVIDNVSIDKVLVAEFDEKAKEKSQALISSFRRFIEDNKDELTAIKIIYSMPYGQRHLSYQQIKELADAIEKPPYKFSTDQLWLAFKNLENSRVRNMGPQKLLTNIISLIRFALGKEAVLEPFIDTVEHRFEKWLEHQQVSGRSFSTEQIEWLNLIKKHIAANLAVEMEDFEYAPFSQKGGPLKASQVFGQDLQNILKELSEVLAA
;
A
#
# COMPACT_ATOMS: atom_id res chain seq x y z
N MET A 1 12.41 -42.51 -30.36
CA MET A 1 10.93 -42.51 -30.24
C MET A 1 10.41 -41.33 -31.04
N LYS A 2 9.31 -41.48 -31.78
CA LYS A 2 8.73 -40.34 -32.50
C LYS A 2 8.24 -39.33 -31.46
N SER A 3 8.47 -38.03 -31.67
CA SER A 3 8.19 -36.97 -30.69
C SER A 3 6.74 -36.95 -30.17
N GLU A 4 5.80 -37.50 -30.93
CA GLU A 4 4.37 -37.60 -30.59
C GLU A 4 4.06 -38.76 -29.63
N GLU A 5 4.75 -39.90 -29.75
CA GLU A 5 4.62 -41.02 -28.81
C GLU A 5 5.07 -40.60 -27.40
N SER A 6 6.13 -39.80 -27.31
CA SER A 6 6.60 -39.24 -26.04
C SER A 6 5.58 -38.25 -25.43
N ALA A 7 4.89 -37.47 -26.26
CA ALA A 7 3.84 -36.56 -25.79
C ALA A 7 2.64 -37.35 -25.23
N ARG A 8 2.21 -38.41 -25.93
CA ARG A 8 1.13 -39.31 -25.45
C ARG A 8 1.50 -40.02 -24.14
N GLN A 9 2.75 -40.48 -23.98
CA GLN A 9 3.22 -41.05 -22.71
C GLN A 9 3.14 -40.06 -21.55
N ASN A 10 3.48 -38.79 -21.78
CA ASN A 10 3.33 -37.75 -20.77
C ASN A 10 1.85 -37.48 -20.46
N ILE A 11 1.00 -37.40 -21.49
CA ILE A 11 -0.46 -37.22 -21.33
C ILE A 11 -1.07 -38.38 -20.53
N ASP A 12 -0.67 -39.63 -20.81
CA ASP A 12 -1.11 -40.81 -20.05
C ASP A 12 -0.78 -40.66 -18.56
N GLN A 13 0.46 -40.27 -18.23
CA GLN A 13 0.87 -40.03 -16.83
C GLN A 13 0.08 -38.88 -16.19
N MET A 14 -0.22 -37.82 -16.95
CA MET A 14 -1.00 -36.70 -16.46
C MET A 14 -2.43 -37.11 -16.12
N LEU A 15 -3.07 -37.87 -17.01
CA LEU A 15 -4.42 -38.40 -16.84
C LEU A 15 -4.49 -39.36 -15.66
N GLU A 16 -3.55 -40.30 -15.54
CA GLU A 16 -3.48 -41.24 -14.42
C GLU A 16 -3.33 -40.52 -13.07
N LYS A 17 -2.45 -39.51 -12.98
CA LYS A 17 -2.31 -38.68 -11.77
C LYS A 17 -3.57 -37.86 -11.45
N SER A 18 -4.39 -37.55 -12.45
CA SER A 18 -5.72 -36.93 -12.28
C SER A 18 -6.83 -37.93 -11.95
N GLY A 19 -6.51 -39.21 -11.76
CA GLY A 19 -7.48 -40.26 -11.40
C GLY A 19 -8.25 -40.83 -12.59
N TRP A 20 -7.82 -40.58 -13.83
CA TRP A 20 -8.35 -41.26 -15.01
C TRP A 20 -7.70 -42.63 -15.16
N GLN A 21 -8.50 -43.61 -15.58
CA GLN A 21 -7.95 -44.89 -16.01
C GLN A 21 -7.73 -44.88 -17.52
N VAL A 22 -6.47 -44.89 -17.95
CA VAL A 22 -6.11 -44.91 -19.37
C VAL A 22 -6.16 -46.33 -19.90
N GLN A 23 -6.85 -46.54 -21.03
CA GLN A 23 -7.04 -47.85 -21.64
C GLN A 23 -6.93 -47.76 -23.16
N ASP A 24 -6.46 -48.81 -23.82
CA ASP A 24 -6.61 -48.94 -25.28
C ASP A 24 -8.03 -49.34 -25.65
N PHE A 25 -8.52 -48.89 -26.81
CA PHE A 25 -9.83 -49.30 -27.32
C PHE A 25 -10.03 -50.83 -27.33
N LYS A 26 -8.99 -51.60 -27.65
CA LYS A 26 -9.03 -53.08 -27.65
C LYS A 26 -9.26 -53.71 -26.26
N LYS A 27 -9.02 -52.97 -25.19
CA LYS A 27 -9.16 -53.40 -23.79
C LYS A 27 -10.29 -52.66 -23.07
N LEU A 28 -11.22 -52.06 -23.82
CA LEU A 28 -12.28 -51.21 -23.30
C LEU A 28 -13.03 -51.85 -22.13
N ASN A 29 -12.92 -51.25 -20.96
CA ASN A 29 -13.69 -51.57 -19.77
C ASN A 29 -14.15 -50.27 -19.10
N LEU A 30 -15.33 -49.78 -19.51
CA LEU A 30 -15.96 -48.57 -18.97
C LEU A 30 -16.42 -48.73 -17.51
N GLY A 31 -16.44 -49.95 -16.97
CA GLY A 31 -16.79 -50.22 -15.57
C GLY A 31 -15.60 -50.20 -14.61
N ALA A 32 -14.38 -50.02 -15.10
CA ALA A 32 -13.16 -50.17 -14.30
C ALA A 32 -12.89 -48.97 -13.36
N SER A 33 -13.37 -47.77 -13.69
CA SER A 33 -13.27 -46.56 -12.87
C SER A 33 -14.43 -45.61 -13.17
N THR A 34 -14.67 -44.63 -12.29
CA THR A 34 -15.61 -43.52 -12.54
C THR A 34 -15.21 -42.72 -13.78
N GLY A 35 -13.91 -42.55 -14.04
CA GLY A 35 -13.38 -41.88 -15.22
C GLY A 35 -12.45 -42.79 -16.02
N VAL A 36 -12.75 -42.97 -17.30
CA VAL A 36 -11.96 -43.80 -18.22
C VAL A 36 -11.58 -42.98 -19.45
N ALA A 37 -10.28 -42.92 -19.76
CA ALA A 37 -9.76 -42.29 -20.96
C ALA A 37 -9.34 -43.39 -21.95
N VAL A 38 -9.99 -43.43 -23.11
CA VAL A 38 -9.78 -44.51 -24.09
C VAL A 38 -8.96 -44.00 -25.26
N ARG A 39 -7.79 -44.62 -25.47
CA ARG A 39 -6.85 -44.30 -26.56
C ARG A 39 -7.35 -44.79 -27.91
N GLU A 40 -7.08 -44.00 -28.95
CA GLU A 40 -7.32 -44.30 -30.37
C GLU A 40 -8.77 -44.76 -30.62
N PHE A 41 -9.72 -43.95 -30.17
CA PHE A 41 -11.14 -44.28 -30.23
C PHE A 41 -11.70 -43.99 -31.63
N PRO A 42 -12.38 -44.96 -32.29
CA PRO A 42 -12.96 -44.75 -33.63
C PRO A 42 -14.19 -43.82 -33.57
N LEU A 43 -14.19 -42.80 -34.41
CA LEU A 43 -15.32 -41.87 -34.59
C LEU A 43 -16.06 -42.18 -35.90
N LYS A 44 -17.17 -41.46 -36.19
CA LYS A 44 -17.87 -41.52 -37.50
C LYS A 44 -16.92 -41.27 -38.66
N SER A 45 -15.93 -40.39 -38.46
CA SER A 45 -14.84 -40.11 -39.39
C SER A 45 -13.53 -39.99 -38.61
N GLY A 46 -12.55 -40.84 -38.93
CA GLY A 46 -11.24 -40.84 -38.27
C GLY A 46 -11.24 -41.43 -36.86
N PHE A 47 -10.24 -41.04 -36.07
CA PHE A 47 -10.02 -41.49 -34.70
C PHE A 47 -9.74 -40.28 -33.81
N ALA A 48 -10.26 -40.30 -32.58
CA ALA A 48 -9.79 -39.40 -31.53
C ALA A 48 -8.59 -40.03 -30.81
N ASP A 49 -7.59 -39.22 -30.47
CA ASP A 49 -6.46 -39.70 -29.68
C ASP A 49 -6.93 -40.24 -28.32
N TYR A 50 -7.81 -39.50 -27.64
CA TYR A 50 -8.50 -39.99 -26.46
C TYR A 50 -9.98 -39.60 -26.46
N LEU A 51 -10.85 -40.55 -26.12
CA LEU A 51 -12.24 -40.29 -25.75
C LEU A 51 -12.43 -40.47 -24.25
N LEU A 52 -12.99 -39.46 -23.59
CA LEU A 52 -13.19 -39.41 -22.14
C LEU A 52 -14.60 -39.88 -21.77
N PHE A 53 -14.68 -40.85 -20.87
CA PHE A 53 -15.91 -41.36 -20.30
C PHE A 53 -15.98 -41.07 -18.81
N VAL A 54 -17.13 -40.57 -18.36
CA VAL A 54 -17.46 -40.43 -16.93
C VAL A 54 -18.77 -41.17 -16.67
N ASN A 55 -18.77 -42.09 -15.71
CA ASN A 55 -19.90 -42.99 -15.44
C ASN A 55 -20.44 -43.68 -16.72
N ARG A 56 -19.53 -44.17 -17.58
CA ARG A 56 -19.83 -44.88 -18.83
C ARG A 56 -20.50 -44.03 -19.92
N GLN A 57 -20.58 -42.71 -19.76
CA GLN A 57 -21.04 -41.79 -20.80
C GLN A 57 -19.86 -40.99 -21.34
N ALA A 58 -19.77 -40.85 -22.65
CA ALA A 58 -18.78 -39.97 -23.28
C ALA A 58 -19.07 -38.52 -22.92
N VAL A 59 -18.03 -37.82 -22.44
CA VAL A 59 -18.11 -36.43 -21.97
C VAL A 59 -17.16 -35.48 -22.69
N GLY A 60 -16.11 -35.99 -23.31
CA GLY A 60 -15.12 -35.14 -23.96
C GLY A 60 -14.06 -35.87 -24.75
N VAL A 61 -13.24 -35.11 -25.47
CA VAL A 61 -12.12 -35.61 -26.28
C VAL A 61 -10.81 -34.93 -25.89
N ILE A 62 -9.69 -35.62 -26.10
CA ILE A 62 -8.35 -35.03 -26.04
C ILE A 62 -7.67 -35.28 -27.37
N GLU A 63 -7.15 -34.22 -27.97
CA GLU A 63 -6.27 -34.29 -29.13
C GLU A 63 -4.82 -34.04 -28.70
N ALA A 64 -3.94 -34.99 -29.01
CA ALA A 64 -2.54 -34.97 -28.63
C ALA A 64 -1.68 -34.55 -29.83
N LYS A 65 -0.78 -33.58 -29.63
CA LYS A 65 0.22 -33.19 -30.64
C LYS A 65 1.64 -33.35 -30.09
N LYS A 66 2.61 -33.42 -31.00
CA LYS A 66 4.03 -33.40 -30.64
C LYS A 66 4.39 -32.13 -29.85
N GLU A 67 5.35 -32.24 -28.94
CA GLU A 67 5.93 -31.11 -28.22
C GLU A 67 6.42 -30.02 -29.19
N GLY A 68 6.16 -28.75 -28.86
CA GLY A 68 6.50 -27.59 -29.68
C GLY A 68 5.53 -27.26 -30.83
N MET A 69 4.45 -28.02 -31.02
CA MET A 69 3.40 -27.69 -32.00
C MET A 69 2.41 -26.68 -31.43
N THR A 70 2.03 -25.68 -32.24
CA THR A 70 1.02 -24.68 -31.86
C THR A 70 -0.38 -25.30 -31.84
N LEU A 71 -1.12 -25.11 -30.73
CA LEU A 71 -2.42 -25.76 -30.50
C LEU A 71 -3.64 -25.00 -31.05
N ALA A 72 -3.50 -23.73 -31.46
CA ALA A 72 -4.66 -22.92 -31.87
C ALA A 72 -5.46 -23.54 -33.03
N GLY A 73 -4.79 -24.03 -34.08
CA GLY A 73 -5.45 -24.71 -35.21
C GLY A 73 -5.96 -26.13 -34.91
N VAL A 74 -5.63 -26.68 -33.74
CA VAL A 74 -6.09 -28.01 -33.30
C VAL A 74 -7.52 -27.93 -32.76
N SER A 75 -7.95 -26.75 -32.29
CA SER A 75 -9.29 -26.52 -31.74
C SER A 75 -10.44 -26.78 -32.73
N GLU A 76 -10.19 -26.63 -34.04
CA GLU A 76 -11.16 -26.99 -35.08
C GLU A 76 -11.31 -28.51 -35.21
N GLN A 77 -10.21 -29.26 -35.01
CA GLN A 77 -10.21 -30.73 -35.05
C GLN A 77 -10.97 -31.29 -33.85
N THR A 78 -10.70 -30.78 -32.64
CA THR A 78 -11.41 -31.20 -31.43
C THR A 78 -12.90 -30.88 -31.50
N ALA A 79 -13.29 -29.72 -32.06
CA ALA A 79 -14.69 -29.37 -32.28
C ALA A 79 -15.40 -30.38 -33.21
N SER A 80 -14.76 -30.76 -34.32
CA SER A 80 -15.30 -31.78 -35.23
C SER A 80 -15.46 -33.15 -34.55
N TYR A 81 -14.52 -33.53 -33.68
CA TYR A 81 -14.60 -34.78 -32.93
C TYR A 81 -15.73 -34.80 -31.92
N CYS A 82 -16.03 -33.66 -31.27
CA CYS A 82 -17.17 -33.56 -30.36
C CYS A 82 -18.54 -33.80 -31.04
N GLU A 83 -18.64 -33.55 -32.34
CA GLU A 83 -19.86 -33.75 -33.16
C GLU A 83 -19.87 -35.12 -33.87
N SER A 84 -18.72 -35.79 -33.98
CA SER A 84 -18.53 -36.99 -34.81
C SER A 84 -18.64 -38.32 -34.04
N LEU A 85 -19.32 -38.34 -32.90
CA LEU A 85 -19.54 -39.56 -32.10
C LEU A 85 -20.48 -40.54 -32.81
N PRO A 86 -20.17 -41.86 -32.88
CA PRO A 86 -21.10 -42.87 -33.39
C PRO A 86 -22.39 -42.93 -32.57
N SER A 87 -23.52 -43.21 -33.23
CA SER A 87 -24.86 -43.23 -32.61
C SER A 87 -25.01 -44.23 -31.47
N GLU A 88 -24.20 -45.29 -31.47
CA GLU A 88 -24.25 -46.38 -30.51
C GLU A 88 -23.51 -46.07 -29.21
N ILE A 89 -22.70 -45.00 -29.17
CA ILE A 89 -21.90 -44.64 -28.00
C ILE A 89 -22.74 -43.80 -27.04
N PRO A 90 -22.95 -44.25 -25.78
CA PRO A 90 -23.63 -43.44 -24.77
C PRO A 90 -22.85 -42.16 -24.51
N HIS A 91 -23.53 -41.01 -24.57
CA HIS A 91 -22.94 -39.69 -24.37
C HIS A 91 -23.88 -38.79 -23.56
N VAL A 92 -23.32 -37.79 -22.90
CA VAL A 92 -24.08 -36.86 -22.04
C VAL A 92 -24.87 -35.82 -22.83
N ASN A 93 -24.36 -35.44 -24.00
CA ASN A 93 -24.96 -34.47 -24.91
C ASN A 93 -24.35 -34.64 -26.32
N GLU A 94 -25.04 -34.20 -27.37
CA GLU A 94 -24.51 -34.12 -28.73
C GLU A 94 -24.61 -32.65 -29.20
N PRO A 95 -23.48 -31.94 -29.38
CA PRO A 95 -22.10 -32.38 -29.21
C PRO A 95 -21.72 -32.62 -27.73
N ILE A 96 -20.71 -33.47 -27.51
CA ILE A 96 -20.14 -33.66 -26.16
C ILE A 96 -19.43 -32.40 -25.67
N PRO A 97 -19.53 -32.07 -24.37
CA PRO A 97 -19.24 -30.72 -23.89
C PRO A 97 -17.76 -30.38 -23.75
N PHE A 98 -16.87 -31.34 -23.47
CA PHE A 98 -15.49 -31.04 -23.09
C PHE A 98 -14.48 -31.36 -24.21
N ALA A 99 -13.60 -30.40 -24.49
CA ALA A 99 -12.49 -30.59 -25.43
C ALA A 99 -11.17 -30.20 -24.78
N TYR A 100 -10.13 -31.01 -25.02
CA TYR A 100 -8.76 -30.71 -24.64
C TYR A 100 -7.82 -30.79 -25.85
N GLU A 101 -6.88 -29.85 -25.92
CA GLU A 101 -5.75 -29.90 -26.83
C GLU A 101 -4.46 -29.96 -26.00
N SER A 102 -3.60 -30.95 -26.21
CA SER A 102 -2.39 -31.10 -25.39
C SER A 102 -1.15 -31.52 -26.17
N THR A 103 0.00 -30.99 -25.75
CA THR A 103 1.33 -31.46 -26.17
C THR A 103 2.03 -32.28 -25.08
N GLY A 104 1.38 -32.49 -23.93
CA GLY A 104 2.02 -33.02 -22.71
C GLY A 104 2.87 -31.98 -21.95
N LYS A 105 3.06 -30.78 -22.51
CA LYS A 105 3.67 -29.61 -21.84
C LYS A 105 2.71 -28.44 -21.72
N GLU A 106 1.94 -28.19 -22.78
CA GLU A 106 0.86 -27.22 -22.80
C GLU A 106 -0.45 -27.96 -22.98
N THR A 107 -1.45 -27.59 -22.18
CA THR A 107 -2.80 -28.15 -22.26
C THR A 107 -3.80 -27.00 -22.31
N TYR A 108 -4.71 -27.05 -23.28
CA TYR A 108 -5.86 -26.18 -23.40
C TYR A 108 -7.13 -26.97 -23.12
N PHE A 109 -8.13 -26.30 -22.58
CA PHE A 109 -9.44 -26.86 -22.28
C PHE A 109 -10.55 -25.91 -22.73
N ARG A 110 -11.64 -26.50 -23.21
CA ARG A 110 -12.88 -25.80 -23.59
C ARG A 110 -14.09 -26.56 -23.08
N ASP A 111 -15.05 -25.83 -22.50
CA ASP A 111 -16.40 -26.33 -22.21
C ASP A 111 -17.39 -25.64 -23.17
N ILE A 112 -18.00 -26.42 -24.06
CA ILE A 112 -18.92 -25.93 -25.10
C ILE A 112 -20.21 -25.34 -24.49
N ARG A 113 -20.54 -25.70 -23.24
CA ARG A 113 -21.73 -25.19 -22.54
C ARG A 113 -21.56 -23.75 -22.06
N ASP A 114 -20.33 -23.22 -22.04
CA ASP A 114 -20.08 -21.81 -21.71
C ASP A 114 -20.73 -20.88 -22.77
N PRO A 115 -21.31 -19.72 -22.39
CA PRO A 115 -22.05 -18.85 -23.33
C PRO A 115 -21.22 -18.39 -24.53
N GLN A 116 -19.93 -18.15 -24.31
CA GLN A 116 -18.95 -17.80 -25.34
C GLN A 116 -17.76 -18.74 -25.19
N SER A 117 -17.99 -20.03 -25.49
CA SER A 117 -16.99 -21.08 -25.27
C SER A 117 -15.71 -20.85 -26.08
N ARG A 118 -14.57 -20.86 -25.39
CA ARG A 118 -13.24 -20.69 -25.98
C ARG A 118 -12.20 -21.53 -25.25
N SER A 119 -11.20 -22.00 -25.97
CA SER A 119 -10.09 -22.74 -25.37
C SER A 119 -9.26 -21.83 -24.48
N ARG A 120 -8.90 -22.32 -23.30
CA ARG A 120 -8.06 -21.63 -22.31
C ARG A 120 -6.99 -22.57 -21.80
N ARG A 121 -5.82 -22.02 -21.48
CA ARG A 121 -4.71 -22.79 -20.94
C ARG A 121 -5.06 -23.27 -19.53
N VAL A 122 -4.78 -24.55 -19.26
CA VAL A 122 -4.84 -25.17 -17.93
C VAL A 122 -3.49 -25.77 -17.60
N PHE A 123 -3.14 -25.79 -16.31
CA PHE A 123 -1.88 -26.37 -15.86
C PHE A 123 -1.86 -27.90 -16.01
N TRP A 124 -3.02 -28.56 -15.86
CA TRP A 124 -3.16 -30.02 -15.86
C TRP A 124 -4.55 -30.47 -16.36
N PHE A 125 -4.86 -31.77 -16.35
CA PHE A 125 -6.20 -32.30 -16.62
C PHE A 125 -7.08 -32.32 -15.37
N HIS A 126 -8.35 -31.94 -15.51
CA HIS A 126 -9.35 -32.04 -14.46
C HIS A 126 -9.64 -33.50 -14.07
N GLN A 127 -10.04 -33.71 -12.82
CA GLN A 127 -10.45 -35.03 -12.32
C GLN A 127 -11.84 -35.42 -12.88
N PRO A 128 -12.10 -36.72 -13.09
CA PRO A 128 -13.40 -37.21 -13.56
C PRO A 128 -14.58 -36.74 -12.70
N LYS A 129 -14.37 -36.70 -11.38
CA LYS A 129 -15.38 -36.25 -10.40
C LYS A 129 -15.78 -34.79 -10.61
N GLN A 130 -14.83 -33.94 -10.98
CA GLN A 130 -15.12 -32.53 -11.25
C GLN A 130 -15.93 -32.36 -12.53
N LEU A 131 -15.58 -33.08 -13.60
CA LEU A 131 -16.37 -33.06 -14.83
C LEU A 131 -17.80 -33.58 -14.60
N GLN A 132 -17.96 -34.64 -13.81
CA GLN A 132 -19.27 -35.15 -13.39
C GLN A 132 -20.09 -34.07 -12.68
N ASP A 133 -19.47 -33.38 -11.73
CA ASP A 133 -20.13 -32.34 -10.96
C ASP A 133 -20.55 -31.16 -11.85
N TRP A 134 -19.69 -30.70 -12.76
CA TRP A 134 -20.05 -29.67 -13.73
C TRP A 134 -21.20 -30.10 -14.64
N LEU A 135 -21.28 -31.37 -15.03
CA LEU A 135 -22.39 -31.91 -15.82
C LEU A 135 -23.70 -32.00 -15.04
N SER A 136 -23.64 -32.14 -13.71
CA SER A 136 -24.81 -32.16 -12.86
C SER A 136 -25.45 -30.77 -12.65
N GLN A 137 -24.71 -29.70 -12.98
CA GLN A 137 -25.18 -28.33 -12.86
C GLN A 137 -25.90 -27.88 -14.14
N PRO A 138 -27.01 -27.13 -14.04
CA PRO A 138 -27.78 -26.71 -15.21
C PRO A 138 -27.05 -25.66 -16.07
N ASP A 139 -26.37 -24.72 -15.41
CA ASP A 139 -25.58 -23.66 -16.04
C ASP A 139 -24.10 -23.84 -15.68
N THR A 140 -23.17 -23.40 -16.53
CA THR A 140 -21.75 -23.31 -16.17
C THR A 140 -21.47 -22.13 -15.24
N LEU A 141 -20.29 -22.09 -14.60
CA LEU A 141 -19.88 -20.95 -13.78
C LEU A 141 -19.91 -19.64 -14.59
N ARG A 142 -19.40 -19.65 -15.83
CA ARG A 142 -19.39 -18.47 -16.71
C ARG A 142 -20.80 -18.01 -17.08
N ALA A 143 -21.72 -18.93 -17.33
CA ALA A 143 -23.13 -18.60 -17.59
C ALA A 143 -23.83 -17.96 -16.38
N ARG A 144 -23.48 -18.37 -15.15
CA ARG A 144 -24.04 -17.77 -13.93
C ARG A 144 -23.45 -16.38 -13.67
N LEU A 145 -22.16 -16.20 -13.93
CA LEU A 145 -21.48 -14.91 -13.78
C LEU A 145 -22.05 -13.81 -14.69
N SER A 146 -22.56 -14.15 -15.87
CA SER A 146 -23.23 -13.18 -16.75
C SER A 146 -24.66 -12.81 -16.33
N LYS A 147 -25.20 -13.45 -15.28
CA LYS A 147 -26.61 -13.32 -14.84
C LYS A 147 -26.73 -12.93 -13.36
N LEU A 148 -25.73 -12.24 -12.81
CA LEU A 148 -25.77 -11.77 -11.42
C LEU A 148 -26.89 -10.73 -11.23
N PRO A 149 -27.66 -10.78 -10.12
CA PRO A 149 -28.70 -9.80 -9.86
C PRO A 149 -28.09 -8.43 -9.51
N PRO A 150 -28.86 -7.32 -9.57
CA PRO A 150 -28.37 -6.00 -9.19
C PRO A 150 -27.73 -5.97 -7.79
N LEU A 151 -26.73 -5.10 -7.62
CA LEU A 151 -26.08 -4.89 -6.33
C LEU A 151 -27.00 -4.11 -5.38
N VAL A 152 -27.17 -4.62 -4.16
CA VAL A 152 -27.77 -3.86 -3.05
C VAL A 152 -26.72 -2.85 -2.57
N SER A 153 -26.98 -1.56 -2.79
CA SER A 153 -26.03 -0.47 -2.52
C SER A 153 -26.08 0.07 -1.10
N GLU A 154 -27.08 -0.29 -0.30
CA GLU A 154 -27.23 0.21 1.08
C GLU A 154 -26.01 -0.16 1.93
N GLY A 155 -25.45 0.83 2.63
CA GLY A 155 -24.27 0.66 3.48
C GLY A 155 -22.92 0.61 2.74
N PHE A 156 -22.92 0.67 1.41
CA PHE A 156 -21.69 0.74 0.62
C PHE A 156 -21.30 2.18 0.31
N ARG A 157 -19.99 2.41 0.15
CA ARG A 157 -19.46 3.64 -0.46
C ARG A 157 -19.56 3.54 -1.99
N ASP A 158 -19.71 4.68 -2.66
CA ASP A 158 -19.79 4.75 -4.13
C ASP A 158 -18.61 4.05 -4.82
N CYS A 159 -17.40 4.19 -4.28
CA CYS A 159 -16.21 3.54 -4.81
C CYS A 159 -16.27 2.01 -4.71
N GLN A 160 -16.94 1.47 -3.68
CA GLN A 160 -17.12 0.03 -3.50
C GLN A 160 -18.21 -0.49 -4.45
N ILE A 161 -19.29 0.26 -4.63
CA ILE A 161 -20.36 -0.02 -5.60
C ILE A 161 -19.77 -0.06 -7.01
N GLU A 162 -19.01 0.97 -7.39
CA GLU A 162 -18.35 1.07 -8.70
C GLU A 162 -17.38 -0.12 -8.93
N ALA A 163 -16.56 -0.47 -7.92
CA ALA A 163 -15.62 -1.57 -8.01
C ALA A 163 -16.32 -2.92 -8.23
N ILE A 164 -17.39 -3.21 -7.49
CA ILE A 164 -18.14 -4.47 -7.61
C ILE A 164 -18.87 -4.51 -8.96
N ALA A 165 -19.53 -3.43 -9.36
CA ALA A 165 -20.26 -3.37 -10.63
C ALA A 165 -19.35 -3.60 -11.83
N LYS A 166 -18.17 -2.94 -11.88
CA LYS A 166 -17.20 -3.14 -12.98
C LYS A 166 -16.54 -4.50 -12.95
N LEU A 167 -16.34 -5.08 -11.77
CA LEU A 167 -15.86 -6.46 -11.65
C LEU A 167 -16.90 -7.45 -12.22
N GLU A 168 -18.19 -7.26 -11.93
CA GLU A 168 -19.26 -8.10 -12.47
C GLU A 168 -19.43 -7.94 -13.99
N GLU A 169 -19.26 -6.72 -14.52
CA GLU A 169 -19.18 -6.50 -15.97
C GLU A 169 -18.01 -7.27 -16.60
N SER A 170 -16.84 -7.23 -15.96
CA SER A 170 -15.66 -7.98 -16.38
C SER A 170 -15.91 -9.49 -16.37
N PHE A 171 -16.62 -10.02 -15.36
CA PHE A 171 -17.01 -11.43 -15.32
C PHE A 171 -18.04 -11.80 -16.39
N ALA A 172 -19.02 -10.94 -16.65
CA ALA A 172 -20.00 -11.16 -17.72
C ALA A 172 -19.36 -11.23 -19.12
N GLN A 173 -18.22 -10.54 -19.30
CA GLN A 173 -17.38 -10.62 -20.51
C GLN A 173 -16.41 -11.81 -20.51
N ASP A 174 -16.52 -12.74 -19.55
CA ASP A 174 -15.58 -13.84 -19.32
C ASP A 174 -14.13 -13.35 -19.24
N ARG A 175 -13.80 -12.31 -18.48
CA ARG A 175 -12.39 -11.94 -18.26
C ARG A 175 -11.88 -12.57 -16.97
N PRO A 176 -11.09 -13.67 -17.04
CA PRO A 176 -10.72 -14.45 -15.86
C PRO A 176 -9.71 -13.76 -14.96
N ARG A 177 -9.09 -12.66 -15.39
CA ARG A 177 -8.13 -11.88 -14.61
C ARG A 177 -8.63 -10.45 -14.51
N ALA A 178 -8.85 -9.95 -13.30
CA ALA A 178 -9.33 -8.60 -13.05
C ALA A 178 -8.48 -7.91 -11.98
N LEU A 179 -8.15 -6.63 -12.19
CA LEU A 179 -7.39 -5.82 -11.25
C LEU A 179 -8.22 -4.64 -10.76
N ILE A 180 -8.36 -4.51 -9.45
CA ILE A 180 -9.00 -3.37 -8.79
C ILE A 180 -7.91 -2.54 -8.10
N GLN A 181 -7.75 -1.29 -8.55
CA GLN A 181 -6.87 -0.33 -7.90
C GLN A 181 -7.67 0.54 -6.94
N MET A 182 -7.37 0.45 -5.65
CA MET A 182 -8.06 1.17 -4.59
C MET A 182 -7.07 1.76 -3.58
N ALA A 183 -7.18 3.06 -3.32
CA ALA A 183 -6.39 3.76 -2.32
C ALA A 183 -6.41 3.04 -0.96
N THR A 184 -5.27 3.04 -0.26
CA THR A 184 -5.19 2.47 1.09
C THR A 184 -6.19 3.15 2.01
N GLY A 185 -6.93 2.35 2.81
CA GLY A 185 -7.98 2.86 3.70
C GLY A 185 -9.38 2.98 3.10
N SER A 186 -9.54 2.78 1.78
CA SER A 186 -10.86 2.89 1.13
C SER A 186 -11.83 1.73 1.41
N GLY A 187 -11.35 0.64 2.01
CA GLY A 187 -12.16 -0.54 2.35
C GLY A 187 -11.98 -1.72 1.39
N LYS A 188 -10.78 -1.95 0.84
CA LYS A 188 -10.46 -3.06 -0.08
C LYS A 188 -10.95 -4.42 0.42
N THR A 189 -10.61 -4.76 1.67
CA THR A 189 -10.98 -6.05 2.27
C THR A 189 -12.50 -6.20 2.37
N PHE A 190 -13.21 -5.15 2.81
CA PHE A 190 -14.67 -5.14 2.85
C PHE A 190 -15.27 -5.35 1.45
N THR A 191 -14.81 -4.60 0.44
CA THR A 191 -15.21 -4.78 -0.96
C THR A 191 -14.99 -6.21 -1.44
N ALA A 192 -13.87 -6.82 -1.02
CA ALA A 192 -13.55 -8.20 -1.34
C ALA A 192 -14.53 -9.20 -0.72
N VAL A 193 -14.81 -9.07 0.59
CA VAL A 193 -15.81 -9.91 1.25
C VAL A 193 -17.18 -9.77 0.57
N SER A 194 -17.56 -8.56 0.15
CA SER A 194 -18.84 -8.29 -0.52
C SER A 194 -18.99 -8.98 -1.87
N PHE A 195 -18.00 -8.87 -2.77
CA PHE A 195 -18.11 -9.59 -4.04
C PHE A 195 -17.97 -11.10 -3.84
N ILE A 196 -17.16 -11.56 -2.87
CA ILE A 196 -17.04 -12.99 -2.52
C ILE A 196 -18.38 -13.56 -2.08
N TYR A 197 -19.10 -12.85 -1.21
CA TYR A 197 -20.46 -13.20 -0.80
C TYR A 197 -21.37 -13.38 -2.02
N ARG A 198 -21.33 -12.42 -2.95
CA ARG A 198 -22.16 -12.47 -4.17
C ARG A 198 -21.78 -13.62 -5.10
N LEU A 199 -20.49 -13.92 -5.25
CA LEU A 199 -20.00 -15.07 -6.01
C LEU A 199 -20.49 -16.41 -5.41
N ILE A 200 -20.44 -16.56 -4.09
CA ILE A 200 -20.94 -17.77 -3.42
C ILE A 200 -22.45 -17.87 -3.58
N LYS A 201 -23.18 -16.79 -3.31
CA LYS A 201 -24.64 -16.81 -3.25
C LYS A 201 -25.30 -16.91 -4.64
N HIS A 202 -24.83 -16.12 -5.60
CA HIS A 202 -25.50 -15.95 -6.89
C HIS A 202 -24.82 -16.73 -8.02
N ALA A 203 -23.50 -16.94 -7.94
CA ALA A 203 -22.76 -17.76 -8.92
C ALA A 203 -22.47 -19.19 -8.43
N ASN A 204 -22.90 -19.56 -7.23
CA ASN A 204 -22.63 -20.85 -6.58
C ASN A 204 -21.13 -21.20 -6.60
N ALA A 205 -20.28 -20.22 -6.29
CA ALA A 205 -18.84 -20.46 -6.12
C ALA A 205 -18.62 -21.49 -4.99
N LYS A 206 -17.91 -22.58 -5.30
CA LYS A 206 -17.67 -23.68 -4.38
C LYS A 206 -16.56 -23.35 -3.40
N ARG A 207 -15.42 -22.93 -3.92
CA ARG A 207 -14.24 -22.62 -3.10
C ARG A 207 -13.53 -21.38 -3.63
N ILE A 208 -13.28 -20.45 -2.71
CA ILE A 208 -12.61 -19.18 -2.97
C ILE A 208 -11.35 -19.13 -2.10
N LEU A 209 -10.21 -18.88 -2.74
CA LEU A 209 -8.94 -18.67 -2.06
C LEU A 209 -8.70 -17.17 -1.86
N PHE A 210 -8.47 -16.74 -0.63
CA PHE A 210 -8.07 -15.38 -0.29
C PHE A 210 -6.61 -15.37 0.13
N LEU A 211 -5.75 -14.78 -0.69
CA LEU A 211 -4.31 -14.70 -0.47
C LEU A 211 -3.93 -13.38 0.18
N VAL A 212 -3.15 -13.51 1.25
CA VAL A 212 -2.52 -12.41 1.98
C VAL A 212 -1.00 -12.55 1.96
N ASP A 213 -0.29 -11.44 2.16
CA ASP A 213 1.18 -11.43 2.17
C ASP A 213 1.77 -12.02 3.46
N ARG A 214 1.07 -11.90 4.60
CA ARG A 214 1.55 -12.29 5.95
C ARG A 214 0.41 -12.84 6.81
N SER A 215 0.75 -13.68 7.78
CA SER A 215 -0.20 -14.31 8.73
C SER A 215 -1.10 -13.30 9.47
N ASN A 216 -0.53 -12.19 9.97
CA ASN A 216 -1.29 -11.14 10.67
C ASN A 216 -2.37 -10.47 9.80
N LEU A 217 -2.10 -10.31 8.49
CA LEU A 217 -3.10 -9.82 7.54
C LEU A 217 -4.20 -10.87 7.34
N GLY A 218 -3.85 -12.16 7.35
CA GLY A 218 -4.80 -13.27 7.32
C GLY A 218 -5.79 -13.24 8.47
N ILE A 219 -5.28 -13.04 9.71
CA ILE A 219 -6.11 -12.89 10.91
C ILE A 219 -7.05 -11.68 10.78
N GLN A 220 -6.56 -10.54 10.27
CA GLN A 220 -7.38 -9.36 10.06
C GLN A 220 -8.48 -9.61 9.02
N THR A 221 -8.15 -10.24 7.89
CA THR A 221 -9.13 -10.62 6.87
C THR A 221 -10.18 -11.57 7.45
N SER A 222 -9.79 -12.59 8.22
CA SER A 222 -10.74 -13.50 8.88
C SER A 222 -11.67 -12.78 9.85
N LYS A 223 -11.19 -11.77 10.59
CA LYS A 223 -12.04 -10.91 11.42
C LYS A 223 -13.04 -10.10 10.60
N GLU A 224 -12.61 -9.57 9.45
CA GLU A 224 -13.50 -8.85 8.54
C GLU A 224 -14.65 -9.74 8.04
N PHE A 225 -14.34 -10.99 7.65
CA PHE A 225 -15.38 -11.98 7.30
C PHE A 225 -16.34 -12.25 8.47
N GLN A 226 -15.84 -12.36 9.70
CA GLN A 226 -16.69 -12.57 10.89
C GLN A 226 -17.61 -11.39 11.21
N GLN A 227 -17.17 -10.17 10.89
CA GLN A 227 -17.92 -8.94 11.16
C GLN A 227 -18.84 -8.53 10.02
N TYR A 228 -18.60 -9.04 8.81
CA TYR A 228 -19.41 -8.71 7.64
C TYR A 228 -20.86 -9.18 7.79
N ILE A 229 -21.78 -8.24 7.64
CA ILE A 229 -23.23 -8.47 7.66
C ILE A 229 -23.74 -8.47 6.21
N THR A 230 -24.48 -9.51 5.85
CA THR A 230 -25.06 -9.60 4.50
C THR A 230 -26.15 -8.57 4.30
N PRO A 231 -26.14 -7.80 3.20
CA PRO A 231 -27.03 -6.66 3.01
C PRO A 231 -28.51 -7.04 2.83
N ASP A 232 -28.80 -8.29 2.46
CA ASP A 232 -30.16 -8.76 2.16
C ASP A 232 -30.83 -9.51 3.33
N ASP A 233 -30.05 -10.22 4.14
CA ASP A 233 -30.55 -11.15 5.17
C ASP A 233 -30.15 -10.70 6.59
N GLY A 234 -29.26 -9.71 6.71
CA GLY A 234 -28.82 -9.15 8.00
C GLY A 234 -28.01 -10.11 8.90
N ARG A 235 -27.78 -11.36 8.46
CA ARG A 235 -26.94 -12.35 9.14
C ARG A 235 -25.45 -12.10 8.87
N LYS A 236 -24.60 -12.64 9.75
CA LYS A 236 -23.14 -12.56 9.53
C LYS A 236 -22.71 -13.53 8.45
N PHE A 237 -21.68 -13.19 7.69
CA PHE A 237 -21.12 -14.08 6.66
C PHE A 237 -20.80 -15.47 7.21
N THR A 238 -20.16 -15.53 8.39
CA THR A 238 -19.74 -16.79 9.02
C THR A 238 -20.88 -17.61 9.60
N GLU A 239 -22.10 -17.07 9.70
CA GLU A 239 -23.31 -17.83 10.04
C GLU A 239 -23.86 -18.56 8.82
N LEU A 240 -23.55 -18.09 7.61
CA LEU A 240 -23.99 -18.67 6.34
C LEU A 240 -22.93 -19.58 5.71
N TYR A 241 -21.66 -19.18 5.81
CA TYR A 241 -20.56 -19.81 5.09
C TYR A 241 -19.33 -19.94 5.98
N ASN A 242 -18.79 -21.16 6.05
CA ASN A 242 -17.57 -21.44 6.81
C ASN A 242 -16.34 -20.81 6.12
N VAL A 243 -15.50 -20.17 6.94
CA VAL A 243 -14.24 -19.55 6.54
C VAL A 243 -13.10 -20.25 7.27
N GLN A 244 -12.13 -20.76 6.51
CA GLN A 244 -10.94 -21.39 7.05
C GLN A 244 -9.76 -20.40 7.01
N HIS A 245 -9.12 -20.13 8.14
CA HIS A 245 -7.77 -19.58 8.16
C HIS A 245 -6.77 -20.73 8.18
N LEU A 246 -5.96 -20.85 7.13
CA LEU A 246 -5.16 -22.04 6.89
C LEU A 246 -3.86 -22.00 7.71
N THR A 247 -3.80 -22.80 8.77
CA THR A 247 -2.62 -22.99 9.62
C THR A 247 -1.87 -24.30 9.35
N SER A 248 -2.50 -25.22 8.63
CA SER A 248 -1.94 -26.52 8.22
C SER A 248 -2.20 -26.77 6.73
N ASN A 249 -1.45 -27.68 6.11
CA ASN A 249 -1.59 -28.02 4.68
C ASN A 249 -2.84 -28.88 4.39
N THR A 250 -4.00 -28.54 4.94
CA THR A 250 -5.24 -29.30 4.80
C THR A 250 -6.41 -28.37 4.51
N LEU A 251 -7.09 -28.59 3.39
CA LEU A 251 -8.31 -27.85 3.05
C LEU A 251 -9.53 -28.53 3.68
N ASP A 252 -10.33 -27.75 4.40
CA ASP A 252 -11.63 -28.22 4.89
C ASP A 252 -12.64 -28.23 3.72
N PRO A 253 -13.22 -29.39 3.36
CA PRO A 253 -14.16 -29.48 2.24
C PRO A 253 -15.48 -28.73 2.45
N VAL A 254 -15.82 -28.37 3.69
CA VAL A 254 -17.06 -27.63 4.03
C VAL A 254 -16.86 -26.12 3.87
N CYS A 255 -15.61 -25.63 3.96
CA CYS A 255 -15.31 -24.22 3.89
C CYS A 255 -15.47 -23.66 2.47
N ARG A 256 -16.17 -22.53 2.35
CA ARG A 256 -16.37 -21.82 1.07
C ARG A 256 -15.23 -20.84 0.79
N VAL A 257 -14.63 -20.29 1.84
CA VAL A 257 -13.50 -19.35 1.76
C VAL A 257 -12.33 -19.90 2.54
N THR A 258 -11.15 -19.90 1.93
CA THR A 258 -9.89 -20.25 2.56
C THR A 258 -8.97 -19.05 2.52
N VAL A 259 -8.54 -18.56 3.68
CA VAL A 259 -7.55 -17.48 3.83
C VAL A 259 -6.19 -18.11 4.07
N CYS A 260 -5.20 -17.82 3.22
CA CYS A 260 -3.83 -18.32 3.40
C CYS A 260 -2.76 -17.36 2.89
N THR A 261 -1.52 -17.61 3.27
CA THR A 261 -0.35 -16.91 2.72
C THR A 261 0.12 -17.59 1.43
N ILE A 262 0.80 -16.85 0.55
CA ILE A 262 1.29 -17.42 -0.72
C ILE A 262 2.40 -18.46 -0.51
N GLN A 263 3.18 -18.29 0.55
CA GLN A 263 4.23 -19.19 1.01
C GLN A 263 3.62 -20.54 1.42
N ARG A 264 2.53 -20.51 2.20
CA ARG A 264 1.80 -21.71 2.61
C ARG A 264 1.16 -22.41 1.42
N LEU A 265 0.54 -21.65 0.52
CA LEU A 265 -0.04 -22.21 -0.70
C LEU A 265 1.01 -22.96 -1.53
N TYR A 266 2.19 -22.39 -1.70
CA TYR A 266 3.29 -23.07 -2.38
C TYR A 266 3.77 -24.32 -1.63
N SER A 267 3.89 -24.25 -0.31
CA SER A 267 4.23 -25.40 0.54
C SER A 267 3.24 -26.55 0.36
N MET A 268 1.93 -26.23 0.28
CA MET A 268 0.88 -27.20 0.00
C MET A 268 1.06 -27.87 -1.36
N LEU A 269 1.39 -27.10 -2.40
CA LEU A 269 1.63 -27.65 -3.74
C LEU A 269 2.86 -28.58 -3.76
N ARG A 270 3.93 -28.25 -3.04
CA ARG A 270 5.12 -29.12 -2.92
C ARG A 270 4.94 -30.31 -1.98
N GLY A 271 3.91 -30.31 -1.13
CA GLY A 271 3.74 -31.32 -0.08
C GLY A 271 4.76 -31.18 1.07
N GLU A 272 5.32 -29.99 1.25
CA GLU A 272 6.31 -29.68 2.30
C GLU A 272 5.60 -28.96 3.46
N GLU A 273 5.98 -29.21 4.72
CA GLU A 273 5.49 -28.40 5.85
C GLU A 273 6.23 -27.08 5.96
N LEU A 274 5.50 -25.99 6.22
CA LEU A 274 6.06 -24.67 6.44
C LEU A 274 6.08 -24.35 7.96
N PRO A 275 7.26 -24.09 8.54
CA PRO A 275 7.39 -23.55 9.90
C PRO A 275 6.63 -22.23 10.08
N GLU A 276 6.00 -22.03 11.24
CA GLU A 276 5.16 -20.85 11.54
C GLU A 276 5.95 -19.53 11.45
N ASP A 277 7.23 -19.52 11.81
CA ASP A 277 8.10 -18.33 11.79
C ASP A 277 8.36 -17.80 10.37
N LEU A 278 8.27 -18.66 9.35
CA LEU A 278 8.44 -18.25 7.95
C LEU A 278 7.18 -17.60 7.36
N GLU A 279 6.02 -17.72 8.02
CA GLU A 279 4.76 -17.08 7.57
C GLU A 279 4.63 -15.61 7.98
N GLU A 280 5.46 -15.16 8.90
CA GLU A 280 5.53 -13.76 9.32
C GLU A 280 6.36 -12.90 8.35
N LEU A 281 7.20 -13.53 7.53
CA LEU A 281 8.02 -12.89 6.50
C LEU A 281 7.19 -12.62 5.24
N SER A 282 7.43 -11.49 4.54
CA SER A 282 6.74 -11.23 3.27
C SER A 282 7.21 -12.21 2.18
N GLY A 283 6.30 -12.62 1.28
CA GLY A 283 6.66 -13.49 0.16
C GLY A 283 7.71 -12.87 -0.78
N PHE A 284 7.78 -11.53 -0.79
CA PHE A 284 8.82 -10.78 -1.50
C PHE A 284 10.21 -10.90 -0.82
N GLU A 285 10.26 -10.85 0.51
CA GLU A 285 11.50 -11.00 1.28
C GLU A 285 12.04 -12.42 1.19
N VAL A 286 11.15 -13.42 1.23
CA VAL A 286 11.49 -14.84 1.09
C VAL A 286 12.02 -15.14 -0.32
N SER A 287 11.35 -14.64 -1.37
CA SER A 287 11.81 -14.84 -2.76
C SER A 287 13.14 -14.16 -3.04
N ALA A 288 13.42 -13.00 -2.43
CA ALA A 288 14.74 -12.35 -2.49
C ALA A 288 15.85 -13.10 -1.73
N SER A 289 15.52 -14.16 -0.98
CA SER A 289 16.48 -14.94 -0.17
C SER A 289 16.77 -16.33 -0.73
N ASP A 290 15.94 -16.86 -1.63
CA ASP A 290 16.01 -18.23 -2.17
C ASP A 290 15.89 -18.23 -3.71
N ASP A 291 17.05 -18.23 -4.39
CA ASP A 291 17.16 -18.18 -5.86
C ASP A 291 17.02 -19.53 -6.57
N ARG A 292 16.56 -20.59 -5.88
CA ARG A 292 16.25 -21.85 -6.58
C ARG A 292 15.04 -21.61 -7.50
N PRO A 293 15.08 -22.05 -8.77
CA PRO A 293 13.85 -22.15 -9.57
C PRO A 293 12.93 -23.11 -8.83
N LYS A 294 11.90 -22.56 -8.19
CA LYS A 294 10.90 -23.35 -7.48
C LYS A 294 9.84 -23.74 -8.47
N ASP A 295 10.02 -24.91 -9.08
CA ASP A 295 9.05 -25.44 -10.01
C ASP A 295 7.82 -25.94 -9.24
N VAL A 296 6.65 -25.46 -9.67
CA VAL A 296 5.37 -25.95 -9.18
C VAL A 296 5.10 -27.28 -9.88
N GLU A 297 4.89 -28.34 -9.11
CA GLU A 297 4.53 -29.67 -9.60
C GLU A 297 3.04 -29.95 -9.34
N TYR A 298 2.42 -30.78 -10.18
CA TYR A 298 1.04 -31.20 -9.95
C TYR A 298 0.91 -32.03 -8.68
N ASN A 299 0.04 -31.58 -7.78
CA ASN A 299 -0.27 -32.27 -6.54
C ASN A 299 -1.71 -32.82 -6.58
N PRO A 300 -1.91 -34.15 -6.62
CA PRO A 300 -3.25 -34.75 -6.67
C PRO A 300 -4.14 -34.42 -5.46
N SER A 301 -3.55 -34.05 -4.31
CA SER A 301 -4.30 -33.61 -3.13
C SER A 301 -4.88 -32.20 -3.30
N PHE A 302 -4.31 -31.41 -4.20
CA PHE A 302 -4.74 -30.06 -4.56
C PHE A 302 -4.88 -29.96 -6.08
N PRO A 303 -5.89 -30.60 -6.70
CA PRO A 303 -6.07 -30.57 -8.15
C PRO A 303 -6.34 -29.15 -8.66
N ILE A 304 -6.20 -28.91 -9.97
CA ILE A 304 -6.25 -27.56 -10.55
C ILE A 304 -7.64 -26.90 -10.37
N GLU A 305 -8.69 -27.69 -10.25
CA GLU A 305 -10.07 -27.27 -9.95
C GLU A 305 -10.34 -27.04 -8.44
N SER A 306 -9.29 -26.95 -7.61
CA SER A 306 -9.48 -26.79 -6.16
C SER A 306 -10.22 -25.49 -5.81
N PHE A 307 -10.02 -24.43 -6.58
CA PHE A 307 -10.62 -23.13 -6.35
C PHE A 307 -11.28 -22.60 -7.62
N ASP A 308 -12.48 -22.02 -7.51
CA ASP A 308 -13.14 -21.34 -8.62
C ASP A 308 -12.63 -19.90 -8.78
N PHE A 309 -12.24 -19.28 -7.65
CA PHE A 309 -11.73 -17.92 -7.58
C PHE A 309 -10.52 -17.82 -6.64
N ILE A 310 -9.56 -16.98 -7.04
CA ILE A 310 -8.43 -16.58 -6.22
C ILE A 310 -8.46 -15.05 -6.09
N VAL A 311 -8.49 -14.55 -4.86
CA VAL A 311 -8.46 -13.13 -4.53
C VAL A 311 -7.13 -12.84 -3.85
N THR A 312 -6.34 -11.93 -4.41
CA THR A 312 -5.03 -11.55 -3.86
C THR A 312 -5.06 -10.12 -3.36
N ASP A 313 -4.88 -9.90 -2.05
CA ASP A 313 -4.69 -8.56 -1.49
C ASP A 313 -3.22 -8.12 -1.61
N GLU A 314 -3.00 -6.82 -1.79
CA GLU A 314 -1.71 -6.22 -2.15
C GLU A 314 -0.97 -7.01 -3.25
N CYS A 315 -1.71 -7.32 -4.32
CA CYS A 315 -1.33 -8.28 -5.35
C CYS A 315 0.02 -8.01 -6.03
N HIS A 316 0.50 -6.76 -6.05
CA HIS A 316 1.83 -6.45 -6.57
C HIS A 316 2.91 -7.26 -5.84
N ARG A 317 2.79 -7.56 -4.54
CA ARG A 317 3.78 -8.36 -3.79
C ARG A 317 3.77 -9.84 -4.16
N SER A 318 2.60 -10.35 -4.50
CA SER A 318 2.32 -11.78 -4.72
C SER A 318 2.47 -12.23 -6.18
N ILE A 319 2.68 -11.29 -7.11
CA ILE A 319 2.75 -11.58 -8.56
C ILE A 319 4.20 -11.59 -9.08
N TYR A 320 5.17 -11.09 -8.31
CA TYR A 320 6.57 -11.05 -8.75
C TYR A 320 7.21 -12.45 -8.82
N ASN A 321 7.98 -12.66 -9.89
CA ASN A 321 8.84 -13.82 -10.12
C ASN A 321 8.15 -15.17 -9.89
N LEU A 322 8.54 -15.82 -8.78
CA LEU A 322 8.26 -17.19 -8.37
C LEU A 322 6.78 -17.50 -8.19
N TRP A 323 6.05 -16.54 -7.62
CA TRP A 323 4.69 -16.74 -7.13
C TRP A 323 3.63 -16.72 -8.22
N ARG A 324 3.98 -16.17 -9.39
CA ARG A 324 3.13 -16.21 -10.58
C ARG A 324 2.72 -17.63 -10.94
N GLN A 325 3.65 -18.58 -10.87
CA GLN A 325 3.39 -19.99 -11.22
C GLN A 325 2.37 -20.63 -10.29
N VAL A 326 2.38 -20.25 -9.01
CA VAL A 326 1.43 -20.74 -8.00
C VAL A 326 0.03 -20.22 -8.29
N LEU A 327 -0.11 -18.97 -8.72
CA LEU A 327 -1.40 -18.40 -9.13
C LEU A 327 -1.92 -18.99 -10.44
N GLU A 328 -1.02 -19.33 -11.38
CA GLU A 328 -1.36 -19.93 -12.68
C GLU A 328 -1.59 -21.46 -12.60
N TYR A 329 -1.37 -22.09 -11.44
CA TYR A 329 -1.61 -23.51 -11.22
C TYR A 329 -3.10 -23.89 -11.27
N PHE A 330 -3.96 -23.07 -10.67
CA PHE A 330 -5.39 -23.38 -10.56
C PHE A 330 -6.18 -22.87 -11.77
N ASP A 331 -7.18 -23.63 -12.20
CA ASP A 331 -8.17 -23.20 -13.19
C ASP A 331 -9.23 -22.30 -12.54
N ALA A 332 -8.80 -21.11 -12.14
CA ALA A 332 -9.59 -20.16 -11.34
C ALA A 332 -9.63 -18.76 -11.98
N HIS A 333 -10.67 -17.99 -11.65
CA HIS A 333 -10.68 -16.55 -11.90
C HIS A 333 -9.83 -15.84 -10.84
N ILE A 334 -8.91 -14.96 -11.26
CA ILE A 334 -7.96 -14.27 -10.38
C ILE A 334 -8.34 -12.79 -10.26
N ILE A 335 -8.60 -12.33 -9.05
CA ILE A 335 -8.91 -10.94 -8.71
C ILE A 335 -7.78 -10.35 -7.89
N GLY A 336 -7.11 -9.32 -8.43
CA GLY A 336 -6.08 -8.55 -7.75
C GLY A 336 -6.64 -7.29 -7.10
N LEU A 337 -6.31 -7.05 -5.84
CA LEU A 337 -6.57 -5.79 -5.14
C LEU A 337 -5.23 -5.13 -4.83
N THR A 338 -5.09 -3.85 -5.13
CA THR A 338 -3.89 -3.09 -4.73
C THR A 338 -4.12 -1.59 -4.72
N ALA A 339 -3.34 -0.83 -3.97
CA ALA A 339 -3.31 0.63 -4.07
C ALA A 339 -2.32 1.15 -5.15
N THR A 340 -1.29 0.35 -5.47
CA THR A 340 -0.10 0.80 -6.23
C THR A 340 0.30 -0.25 -7.26
N PRO A 341 -0.47 -0.40 -8.36
CA PRO A 341 -0.14 -1.39 -9.37
C PRO A 341 1.12 -1.01 -10.14
N SER A 342 2.03 -1.97 -10.34
CA SER A 342 3.18 -1.80 -11.24
C SER A 342 2.80 -2.16 -12.68
N LYS A 343 3.61 -1.77 -13.67
CA LYS A 343 3.40 -2.16 -15.08
C LYS A 343 3.34 -3.68 -15.25
N GLN A 344 4.15 -4.42 -14.50
CA GLN A 344 4.14 -5.88 -14.50
C GLN A 344 2.83 -6.44 -13.91
N THR A 345 2.33 -5.85 -12.82
CA THR A 345 1.03 -6.22 -12.23
C THR A 345 -0.09 -6.03 -13.26
N ILE A 346 -0.16 -4.86 -13.90
CA ILE A 346 -1.18 -4.58 -14.93
C ILE A 346 -1.08 -5.58 -16.10
N GLY A 347 0.13 -5.90 -16.54
CA GLY A 347 0.38 -6.89 -17.58
C GLY A 347 -0.09 -8.32 -17.21
N PHE A 348 0.13 -8.75 -15.97
CA PHE A 348 -0.34 -10.06 -15.48
C PHE A 348 -1.87 -10.19 -15.53
N PHE A 349 -2.58 -9.10 -15.24
CA PHE A 349 -4.04 -9.02 -15.36
C PHE A 349 -4.51 -8.65 -16.78
N HIS A 350 -3.67 -8.81 -17.81
CA HIS A 350 -3.99 -8.56 -19.22
C HIS A 350 -4.50 -7.13 -19.49
N ASN A 351 -4.00 -6.13 -18.77
CA ASN A 351 -4.47 -4.75 -18.80
C ASN A 351 -5.96 -4.59 -18.45
N ASN A 352 -6.56 -5.57 -17.76
CA ASN A 352 -7.94 -5.52 -17.29
C ASN A 352 -8.02 -4.83 -15.92
N LEU A 353 -7.64 -3.56 -15.88
CA LEU A 353 -7.87 -2.68 -14.73
C LEU A 353 -9.34 -2.30 -14.71
N VAL A 354 -10.13 -3.00 -13.88
CA VAL A 354 -11.58 -2.80 -13.85
C VAL A 354 -11.96 -1.49 -13.19
N MET A 355 -11.18 -1.01 -12.22
CA MET A 355 -11.49 0.22 -11.49
C MET A 355 -10.22 0.87 -10.95
N GLU A 356 -10.18 2.20 -11.02
CA GLU A 356 -9.14 3.02 -10.41
C GLU A 356 -9.77 4.02 -9.43
N TYR A 357 -9.38 3.89 -8.16
CA TYR A 357 -9.74 4.79 -7.09
C TYR A 357 -8.47 5.35 -6.44
N SER A 358 -8.04 6.50 -6.96
CA SER A 358 -6.82 7.17 -6.51
C SER A 358 -6.96 7.77 -5.12
N HIS A 359 -5.83 8.14 -4.52
CA HIS A 359 -5.82 8.81 -3.22
C HIS A 359 -6.51 10.18 -3.29
N GLU A 360 -6.33 10.92 -4.38
CA GLU A 360 -6.93 12.23 -4.61
C GLU A 360 -8.46 12.13 -4.60
N ARG A 361 -9.02 11.12 -5.29
CA ARG A 361 -10.46 10.87 -5.29
C ARG A 361 -10.94 10.42 -3.91
N ALA A 362 -10.18 9.56 -3.22
CA ALA A 362 -10.49 9.16 -1.84
C ALA A 362 -10.54 10.33 -0.86
N VAL A 363 -9.70 11.35 -1.04
CA VAL A 363 -9.74 12.57 -0.22
C VAL A 363 -10.93 13.44 -0.59
N ALA A 364 -11.21 13.60 -1.88
CA ALA A 364 -12.36 14.38 -2.35
C ALA A 364 -13.71 13.82 -1.87
N ASP A 365 -13.83 12.49 -1.81
CA ASP A 365 -15.04 11.80 -1.34
C ASP A 365 -15.14 11.71 0.20
N GLY A 366 -14.18 12.27 0.95
CA GLY A 366 -14.14 12.18 2.41
C GLY A 366 -13.86 10.78 2.97
N VAL A 367 -13.38 9.86 2.13
CA VAL A 367 -13.00 8.50 2.53
C VAL A 367 -11.64 8.49 3.23
N ASN A 368 -10.73 9.31 2.74
CA ASN A 368 -9.39 9.51 3.29
C ASN A 368 -9.17 10.99 3.63
N VAL A 369 -8.17 11.27 4.46
CA VAL A 369 -7.65 12.62 4.69
C VAL A 369 -6.40 12.86 3.85
N GLY A 370 -6.21 14.12 3.45
CA GLY A 370 -5.02 14.57 2.73
C GLY A 370 -3.78 14.64 3.62
N TYR A 371 -2.65 15.04 3.04
CA TYR A 371 -1.40 15.22 3.77
C TYR A 371 -0.64 16.48 3.36
N GLU A 372 0.14 16.97 4.31
CA GLU A 372 1.08 18.06 4.11
C GLU A 372 2.50 17.58 4.45
N VAL A 373 3.50 18.16 3.80
CA VAL A 373 4.91 17.81 4.03
C VAL A 373 5.60 18.98 4.71
N TYR A 374 6.10 18.76 5.92
CA TYR A 374 6.91 19.69 6.68
C TYR A 374 8.37 19.26 6.62
N ARG A 375 9.23 20.10 6.05
CA ARG A 375 10.62 19.75 5.75
C ARG A 375 11.55 20.32 6.81
N ILE A 376 12.34 19.46 7.45
CA ILE A 376 13.41 19.84 8.38
C ILE A 376 14.76 19.48 7.75
N LYS A 377 15.55 20.48 7.34
CA LYS A 377 16.92 20.30 6.83
C LYS A 377 17.90 20.74 7.90
N THR A 378 18.85 19.87 8.25
CA THR A 378 19.98 20.23 9.11
C THR A 378 21.29 20.17 8.34
N GLU A 379 22.31 20.87 8.82
CA GLU A 379 23.62 20.96 8.17
C GLU A 379 24.29 19.59 8.07
N ILE A 380 24.33 18.84 9.18
CA ILE A 380 24.92 17.50 9.24
C ILE A 380 24.11 16.54 8.34
N SER A 381 22.78 16.65 8.29
CA SER A 381 21.95 15.79 7.43
C SER A 381 22.22 15.99 5.93
N GLN A 382 22.69 17.16 5.52
CA GLN A 382 22.92 17.50 4.10
C GLN A 382 24.36 17.28 3.67
N LYS A 383 25.34 17.57 4.53
CA LYS A 383 26.76 17.56 4.17
C LYS A 383 27.60 16.55 4.95
N GLY A 384 27.05 15.96 6.01
CA GLY A 384 27.84 15.26 7.02
C GLY A 384 28.57 16.23 7.94
N SER A 385 29.59 15.76 8.66
CA SER A 385 30.39 16.60 9.56
C SER A 385 31.87 16.20 9.54
N LYS A 386 32.67 17.02 10.20
CA LYS A 386 34.09 16.82 10.44
C LYS A 386 34.37 16.97 11.93
N VAL A 387 35.00 15.96 12.51
CA VAL A 387 35.54 16.00 13.89
C VAL A 387 37.06 16.10 13.79
N GLU A 388 37.65 17.13 14.40
CA GLU A 388 39.11 17.35 14.38
C GLU A 388 39.87 16.31 15.22
N ALA A 389 41.10 16.01 14.81
CA ALA A 389 42.01 15.19 15.58
C ALA A 389 42.22 15.73 17.01
N GLY A 390 42.39 14.83 17.98
CA GLY A 390 42.60 15.16 19.40
C GLY A 390 41.32 15.20 20.23
N HIS A 391 40.13 15.16 19.63
CA HIS A 391 38.87 14.98 20.34
C HIS A 391 38.61 13.50 20.70
N TYR A 392 37.89 13.27 21.80
CA TYR A 392 37.45 11.93 22.19
C TYR A 392 36.07 11.65 21.57
N VAL A 393 35.97 10.52 20.87
CA VAL A 393 34.71 9.99 20.34
C VAL A 393 34.40 8.65 20.99
N ASP A 394 33.11 8.36 21.12
CA ASP A 394 32.68 7.04 21.59
C ASP A 394 32.68 6.08 20.41
N LYS A 395 33.30 4.91 20.59
CA LYS A 395 33.15 3.78 19.67
C LYS A 395 32.23 2.75 20.30
N ARG A 396 31.10 2.50 19.64
CA ARG A 396 30.05 1.57 20.07
C ARG A 396 30.12 0.29 19.26
N ASP A 397 30.24 -0.84 19.94
CA ASP A 397 30.07 -2.14 19.30
C ASP A 397 28.59 -2.35 18.94
N LYS A 398 28.33 -2.77 17.70
CA LYS A 398 26.97 -2.90 17.17
C LYS A 398 26.17 -4.06 17.79
N LEU A 399 26.82 -5.03 18.44
CA LEU A 399 26.20 -6.23 19.02
C LEU A 399 25.94 -6.10 20.51
N ASP A 400 26.99 -5.86 21.30
CA ASP A 400 26.86 -5.83 22.76
C ASP A 400 26.61 -4.43 23.34
N ARG A 401 26.67 -3.40 22.48
CA ARG A 401 26.48 -1.99 22.83
C ARG A 401 27.50 -1.47 23.84
N SER A 402 28.60 -2.17 24.05
CA SER A 402 29.71 -1.65 24.85
C SER A 402 30.28 -0.41 24.15
N THR A 403 30.55 0.61 24.95
CA THR A 403 31.16 1.86 24.49
C THR A 403 32.57 1.93 25.03
N ARG A 404 33.49 2.35 24.18
CA ARG A 404 34.85 2.71 24.58
C ARG A 404 35.21 4.08 24.03
N TRP A 405 35.97 4.80 24.82
CA TRP A 405 36.46 6.13 24.44
C TRP A 405 37.73 5.96 23.62
N GLU A 406 37.80 6.67 22.51
CA GLU A 406 39.01 6.73 21.69
C GLU A 406 39.30 8.19 21.35
N GLN A 407 40.53 8.62 21.60
CA GLN A 407 41.01 9.90 21.09
C GLN A 407 41.34 9.72 19.61
N LEU A 408 40.80 10.61 18.77
CA LEU A 408 41.09 10.58 17.34
C LEU A 408 42.53 11.01 17.07
N ASP A 409 43.29 10.17 16.40
CA ASP A 409 44.65 10.49 15.94
C ASP A 409 44.64 11.38 14.68
N ASP A 410 43.62 11.24 13.83
CA ASP A 410 43.40 11.97 12.59
C ASP A 410 41.97 12.56 12.53
N ASP A 411 41.77 13.58 11.69
CA ASP A 411 40.44 14.16 11.44
C ASP A 411 39.45 13.11 10.92
N LEU A 412 38.27 13.03 11.53
CA LEU A 412 37.17 12.18 11.08
C LEU A 412 36.19 13.00 10.24
N GLU A 413 36.28 12.87 8.92
CA GLU A 413 35.31 13.41 7.97
C GLU A 413 34.31 12.32 7.55
N TYR A 414 33.02 12.61 7.66
CA TYR A 414 31.98 11.69 7.19
C TYR A 414 30.91 12.40 6.37
N SER A 415 30.37 11.67 5.40
CA SER A 415 29.32 12.12 4.48
C SER A 415 27.91 11.79 5.00
N SER A 416 26.88 12.36 4.35
CA SER A 416 25.47 12.06 4.65
C SER A 416 25.10 10.57 4.53
N GLU A 417 25.78 9.82 3.66
CA GLU A 417 25.55 8.41 3.41
C GLU A 417 26.08 7.49 4.52
N GLN A 418 27.09 7.97 5.25
CA GLN A 418 27.71 7.27 6.38
C GLN A 418 26.94 7.52 7.69
N LEU A 419 26.07 8.53 7.72
CA LEU A 419 25.27 8.92 8.87
C LEU A 419 24.25 7.83 9.26
N ASP A 420 24.25 7.49 10.54
CA ASP A 420 23.54 6.40 11.23
C ASP A 420 23.93 4.98 10.78
N ARG A 421 24.96 4.82 9.95
CA ARG A 421 25.52 3.51 9.56
C ARG A 421 26.89 3.28 10.18
N ASP A 422 27.78 4.21 9.89
CA ASP A 422 29.18 4.16 10.31
C ASP A 422 29.42 5.19 11.41
N VAL A 423 28.76 6.34 11.30
CA VAL A 423 28.80 7.42 12.31
C VAL A 423 27.40 7.80 12.75
N VAL A 424 27.13 7.86 14.06
CA VAL A 424 25.88 8.40 14.63
C VAL A 424 26.16 9.77 15.21
N SER A 425 25.43 10.78 14.77
CA SER A 425 25.48 12.12 15.36
C SER A 425 24.28 12.32 16.29
N ILE A 426 24.54 12.29 17.60
CA ILE A 426 23.48 12.46 18.60
C ILE A 426 22.86 13.85 18.49
N ASP A 427 23.68 14.87 18.22
CA ASP A 427 23.21 16.25 18.12
C ASP A 427 22.34 16.50 16.87
N GLN A 428 22.57 15.76 15.77
CA GLN A 428 21.69 15.82 14.60
C GLN A 428 20.28 15.31 14.93
N ILE A 429 20.18 14.13 15.55
CA ILE A 429 18.89 13.56 15.97
C ILE A 429 18.22 14.51 16.98
N ARG A 430 18.98 15.01 17.96
CA ARG A 430 18.51 15.97 18.95
C ARG A 430 18.01 17.26 18.33
N THR A 431 18.74 17.83 17.37
CA THR A 431 18.36 19.06 16.68
C THR A 431 17.08 18.89 15.86
N ILE A 432 16.89 17.75 15.19
CA ILE A 432 15.64 17.45 14.49
C ILE A 432 14.47 17.35 15.47
N ILE A 433 14.62 16.57 16.55
CA ILE A 433 13.55 16.36 17.54
C ILE A 433 13.22 17.65 18.30
N ARG A 434 14.23 18.44 18.67
CA ARG A 434 14.07 19.76 19.28
C ARG A 434 13.29 20.70 18.36
N THR A 435 13.69 20.78 17.09
CA THR A 435 13.00 21.60 16.08
C THR A 435 11.56 21.16 15.92
N LEU A 436 11.31 19.86 15.82
CA LEU A 436 9.98 19.30 15.76
C LEU A 436 9.14 19.70 16.98
N ARG A 437 9.67 19.56 18.20
CA ARG A 437 8.99 19.96 19.45
C ARG A 437 8.61 21.44 19.42
N ASP A 438 9.56 22.31 19.10
CA ASP A 438 9.37 23.77 19.12
C ASP A 438 8.39 24.24 18.04
N LYS A 439 8.39 23.55 16.90
CA LYS A 439 7.51 23.83 15.75
C LYS A 439 6.16 23.13 15.80
N LEU A 440 5.99 22.14 16.69
CA LEU A 440 4.80 21.30 16.74
C LEU A 440 3.52 22.12 16.95
N PHE A 441 3.50 22.99 17.97
CA PHE A 441 2.30 23.76 18.34
C PHE A 441 2.22 25.13 17.69
N THR A 442 3.26 25.54 16.97
CA THR A 442 3.35 26.84 16.32
C THR A 442 3.04 26.73 14.83
N ASP A 443 3.79 25.88 14.11
CA ASP A 443 3.70 25.76 12.66
C ASP A 443 2.88 24.52 12.25
N ILE A 444 3.16 23.36 12.84
CA ILE A 444 2.65 22.06 12.35
C ILE A 444 1.19 21.83 12.76
N PHE A 445 0.87 22.11 14.02
CA PHE A 445 -0.43 21.88 14.64
C PHE A 445 -0.83 23.09 15.51
N PRO A 446 -1.10 24.26 14.88
CA PRO A 446 -1.40 25.49 15.60
C PRO A 446 -2.69 25.37 16.42
N GLY A 447 -2.66 25.86 17.67
CA GLY A 447 -3.80 25.86 18.58
C GLY A 447 -4.07 24.53 19.29
N ARG A 448 -3.21 23.53 19.10
CA ARG A 448 -3.25 22.26 19.82
C ARG A 448 -2.42 22.37 21.11
N THR A 449 -2.80 21.62 22.14
CA THR A 449 -2.08 21.53 23.42
C THR A 449 -1.50 20.14 23.66
N GLU A 450 -2.11 19.10 23.09
CA GLU A 450 -1.63 17.73 23.18
C GLU A 450 -0.83 17.35 21.93
N ILE A 451 0.23 16.57 22.14
CA ILE A 451 1.09 16.09 21.06
C ILE A 451 0.29 15.08 20.24
N PRO A 452 0.02 15.27 18.93
CA PRO A 452 -0.74 14.33 18.13
C PRO A 452 -0.09 12.95 18.09
N LYS A 453 -0.87 11.89 17.81
CA LYS A 453 -0.30 10.55 17.67
C LYS A 453 0.71 10.55 16.52
N MET A 454 1.94 10.16 16.83
CA MET A 454 3.09 10.27 15.93
C MET A 454 3.79 8.92 15.75
N LEU A 455 4.10 8.59 14.51
CA LEU A 455 4.87 7.41 14.15
C LEU A 455 6.20 7.83 13.52
N VAL A 456 7.30 7.34 14.06
CA VAL A 456 8.67 7.66 13.62
C VAL A 456 9.30 6.45 12.93
N PHE A 457 9.81 6.66 11.73
CA PHE A 457 10.47 5.63 10.92
C PHE A 457 11.99 5.76 11.01
N ALA A 458 12.61 4.84 11.77
CA ALA A 458 14.05 4.74 12.01
C ALA A 458 14.73 3.76 11.05
N LYS A 459 16.05 3.92 10.85
CA LYS A 459 16.84 3.12 9.88
C LYS A 459 17.04 1.67 10.33
N ASP A 460 17.36 1.45 11.60
CA ASP A 460 17.58 0.15 12.23
C ASP A 460 17.22 0.20 13.72
N ASP A 461 17.35 -0.92 14.43
CA ASP A 461 16.99 -1.01 15.85
C ASP A 461 17.88 -0.13 16.75
N SER A 462 19.14 0.07 16.39
CA SER A 462 20.05 0.93 17.15
C SER A 462 19.63 2.39 17.03
N HIS A 463 19.36 2.85 15.81
CA HIS A 463 18.86 4.18 15.54
C HIS A 463 17.48 4.41 16.19
N ALA A 464 16.59 3.40 16.18
CA ALA A 464 15.30 3.48 16.85
C ALA A 464 15.42 3.68 18.37
N GLU A 465 16.42 3.04 19.00
CA GLU A 465 16.73 3.23 20.42
C GLU A 465 17.21 4.66 20.70
N ASP A 466 18.20 5.13 19.92
CA ASP A 466 18.79 6.47 20.06
C ASP A 466 17.70 7.57 19.91
N ILE A 467 16.84 7.47 18.89
CA ILE A 467 15.68 8.35 18.70
C ILE A 467 14.73 8.30 19.91
N THR A 468 14.43 7.11 20.42
CA THR A 468 13.48 6.93 21.54
C THR A 468 13.97 7.63 22.79
N HIS A 469 15.26 7.49 23.12
CA HIS A 469 15.87 8.18 24.25
C HIS A 469 15.85 9.70 24.09
N ILE A 470 16.29 10.20 22.94
CA ILE A 470 16.34 11.64 22.65
C ILE A 470 14.94 12.27 22.69
N ILE A 471 13.92 11.57 22.17
CA ILE A 471 12.53 12.04 22.28
C ILE A 471 12.09 12.17 23.73
N ARG A 472 12.42 11.19 24.59
CA ARG A 472 12.05 11.27 26.02
C ARG A 472 12.74 12.43 26.73
N GLU A 473 14.02 12.65 26.43
CA GLU A 473 14.83 13.75 26.95
C GLU A 473 14.29 15.12 26.50
N GLU A 474 14.15 15.34 25.19
CA GLU A 474 13.77 16.64 24.64
C GLU A 474 12.33 17.03 24.98
N PHE A 475 11.41 16.07 25.07
CA PHE A 475 10.04 16.34 25.53
C PHE A 475 9.91 16.36 27.06
N GLY A 476 10.94 15.91 27.80
CA GLY A 476 10.90 15.81 29.27
C GLY A 476 9.78 14.88 29.78
N LYS A 477 9.52 13.77 29.07
CA LYS A 477 8.42 12.84 29.38
C LYS A 477 8.93 11.43 29.70
N GLY A 478 8.15 10.69 30.49
CA GLY A 478 8.48 9.33 30.93
C GLY A 478 8.38 8.26 29.84
N ASN A 479 8.73 7.02 30.19
CA ASN A 479 8.80 5.89 29.26
C ASN A 479 7.46 5.51 28.60
N ASP A 480 6.34 5.85 29.23
CA ASP A 480 5.00 5.58 28.68
C ASP A 480 4.63 6.52 27.52
N PHE A 481 5.28 7.67 27.42
CA PHE A 481 5.00 8.67 26.40
C PHE A 481 5.52 8.26 25.01
N CYS A 482 6.75 7.74 24.95
CA CYS A 482 7.40 7.30 23.72
C CYS A 482 7.89 5.86 23.86
N LYS A 483 7.43 4.96 22.98
CA LYS A 483 7.77 3.53 23.00
C LYS A 483 8.39 3.10 21.66
N LYS A 484 9.43 2.26 21.74
CA LYS A 484 9.99 1.54 20.60
C LYS A 484 9.13 0.31 20.30
N ILE A 485 8.67 0.15 19.06
CA ILE A 485 7.87 -1.00 18.61
C ILE A 485 8.60 -1.71 17.47
N THR A 486 9.25 -2.84 17.80
CA THR A 486 10.02 -3.71 16.90
C THR A 486 9.68 -5.19 17.14
N TYR A 487 10.28 -6.11 16.37
CA TYR A 487 10.06 -7.57 16.43
C TYR A 487 10.27 -8.20 17.81
N ARG A 488 11.02 -7.56 18.70
CA ARG A 488 11.26 -8.03 20.07
C ARG A 488 11.29 -6.85 21.02
N THR A 489 10.16 -6.51 21.62
CA THR A 489 10.13 -5.53 22.72
C THR A 489 10.22 -6.28 24.04
N TYR A 490 11.38 -6.19 24.70
CA TYR A 490 11.55 -6.70 26.05
C TYR A 490 11.04 -5.65 27.04
N ASP A 491 10.10 -6.04 27.90
CA ASP A 491 9.64 -5.23 29.03
C ASP A 491 10.53 -5.57 30.25
N PRO A 492 11.39 -4.63 30.70
CA PRO A 492 12.26 -4.85 31.86
C PRO A 492 11.46 -4.97 33.16
N ASP A 493 10.33 -4.29 33.28
CA ASP A 493 9.54 -4.22 34.51
C ASP A 493 8.81 -5.55 34.76
N ASN A 494 8.30 -6.16 33.67
CA ASN A 494 7.62 -7.45 33.72
C ASN A 494 8.53 -8.66 33.43
N LYS A 495 9.83 -8.41 33.15
CA LYS A 495 10.84 -9.41 32.74
C LYS A 495 10.34 -10.36 31.64
N ARG A 496 9.52 -9.87 30.71
CA ARG A 496 8.90 -10.66 29.64
C ARG A 496 8.96 -9.89 28.33
N TYR A 497 9.00 -10.63 27.22
CA TYR A 497 8.79 -10.03 25.91
C TYR A 497 7.31 -9.65 25.78
N GLU A 498 7.03 -8.37 25.60
CA GLU A 498 5.69 -7.90 25.29
C GLU A 498 5.38 -8.21 23.84
N LYS A 499 4.19 -8.76 23.61
CA LYS A 499 3.68 -9.03 22.27
C LYS A 499 3.46 -7.70 21.55
N PRO A 500 4.02 -7.48 20.35
CA PRO A 500 3.85 -6.23 19.60
C PRO A 500 2.38 -5.82 19.41
N GLU A 501 1.48 -6.80 19.31
CA GLU A 501 0.04 -6.58 19.19
C GLU A 501 -0.54 -5.77 20.36
N HIS A 502 -0.06 -5.99 21.58
CA HIS A 502 -0.53 -5.27 22.78
C HIS A 502 -0.09 -3.81 22.75
N LEU A 503 1.19 -3.56 22.42
CA LEU A 503 1.74 -2.21 22.27
C LEU A 503 1.01 -1.45 21.16
N LEU A 504 0.72 -2.10 20.04
CA LEU A 504 -0.03 -1.51 18.94
C LEU A 504 -1.49 -1.20 19.31
N GLN A 505 -2.13 -2.09 20.06
CA GLN A 505 -3.47 -1.85 20.58
C GLN A 505 -3.51 -0.66 21.55
N SER A 506 -2.53 -0.54 22.44
CA SER A 506 -2.41 0.61 23.33
C SER A 506 -2.15 1.91 22.56
N PHE A 507 -1.25 1.90 21.57
CA PHE A 507 -0.98 3.05 20.72
C PHE A 507 -2.23 3.53 19.97
N ARG A 508 -3.10 2.59 19.55
CA ARG A 508 -4.34 2.87 18.85
C ARG A 508 -5.45 3.46 19.74
N ASN A 509 -5.66 2.90 20.92
CA ASN A 509 -6.87 3.14 21.70
C ASN A 509 -6.64 3.94 22.99
N SER A 510 -5.42 4.01 23.48
CA SER A 510 -5.09 4.66 24.75
C SER A 510 -4.44 6.03 24.50
N TYR A 511 -4.50 6.92 25.49
CA TYR A 511 -3.83 8.22 25.40
C TYR A 511 -2.31 8.04 25.15
N ASN A 512 -1.65 7.19 25.93
CA ASN A 512 -0.25 6.81 25.75
C ASN A 512 -0.09 5.42 25.10
N PRO A 513 0.99 5.17 24.34
CA PRO A 513 2.06 6.11 23.98
C PRO A 513 1.61 7.17 22.96
N ARG A 514 2.18 8.39 23.02
CA ARG A 514 1.94 9.45 22.00
C ARG A 514 2.81 9.26 20.77
N ILE A 515 4.03 8.79 20.98
CA ILE A 515 5.02 8.58 19.92
C ILE A 515 5.43 7.11 19.90
N ALA A 516 5.38 6.50 18.71
CA ALA A 516 5.88 5.16 18.46
C ALA A 516 7.07 5.22 17.49
N VAL A 517 8.19 4.60 17.83
CA VAL A 517 9.38 4.51 16.97
C VAL A 517 9.49 3.09 16.41
N THR A 518 9.64 2.97 15.09
CA THR A 518 9.65 1.67 14.39
C THR A 518 10.68 1.64 13.26
N VAL A 519 11.09 0.43 12.87
CA VAL A 519 11.95 0.20 11.70
C VAL A 519 11.11 -0.28 10.53
N ASP A 520 10.67 -1.55 10.56
CA ASP A 520 9.88 -2.16 9.48
C ASP A 520 8.53 -2.75 9.96
N MET A 521 8.32 -2.97 11.25
CA MET A 521 7.16 -3.74 11.75
C MET A 521 5.80 -3.05 11.50
N ILE A 522 5.70 -1.74 11.72
CA ILE A 522 4.43 -0.99 11.53
C ILE A 522 4.19 -0.64 10.05
N SER A 523 5.16 -0.96 9.18
CA SER A 523 5.05 -0.69 7.74
C SER A 523 4.01 -1.56 7.04
N THR A 524 3.54 -2.67 7.64
CA THR A 524 2.56 -3.58 7.04
C THR A 524 1.44 -3.98 8.01
N GLY A 525 0.23 -3.43 7.82
CA GLY A 525 -1.02 -4.07 8.26
C GLY A 525 -1.69 -3.53 9.53
N THR A 526 -1.06 -2.66 10.32
CA THR A 526 -1.74 -2.12 11.52
C THR A 526 -2.61 -0.91 11.21
N ASP A 527 -3.82 -0.93 11.77
CA ASP A 527 -4.79 0.15 11.64
C ASP A 527 -4.80 1.10 12.85
N VAL A 528 -4.11 2.25 12.74
CA VAL A 528 -4.11 3.33 13.73
C VAL A 528 -4.81 4.56 13.16
N LYS A 529 -6.15 4.61 13.27
CA LYS A 529 -6.96 5.74 12.77
C LYS A 529 -6.61 7.11 13.39
N PRO A 530 -6.31 7.22 14.72
CA PRO A 530 -5.96 8.50 15.33
C PRO A 530 -4.59 9.09 14.92
N LEU A 531 -3.83 8.42 14.04
CA LEU A 531 -2.49 8.84 13.64
C LEU A 531 -2.53 10.14 12.82
N GLU A 532 -1.91 11.21 13.31
CA GLU A 532 -1.93 12.55 12.71
C GLU A 532 -0.55 13.00 12.21
N CYS A 533 0.55 12.37 12.65
CA CYS A 533 1.90 12.76 12.27
C CYS A 533 2.81 11.56 11.92
N LEU A 534 3.54 11.65 10.81
CA LEU A 534 4.57 10.68 10.39
C LEU A 534 5.92 11.37 10.31
N LEU A 535 6.91 10.93 11.08
CA LEU A 535 8.29 11.45 11.04
C LEU A 535 9.21 10.46 10.31
N PHE A 536 9.87 10.91 9.25
CA PHE A 536 10.86 10.11 8.52
C PHE A 536 12.28 10.49 8.92
N MET A 537 12.96 9.56 9.61
CA MET A 537 14.39 9.60 9.94
C MET A 537 15.21 8.64 9.05
N ARG A 538 14.57 8.06 8.03
CA ARG A 538 15.18 7.14 7.05
C ARG A 538 14.73 7.48 5.64
N ASP A 539 15.65 7.38 4.68
CA ASP A 539 15.28 7.44 3.26
C ASP A 539 14.66 6.10 2.82
N VAL A 540 13.75 6.18 1.85
CA VAL A 540 12.98 5.05 1.34
C VAL A 540 13.08 5.01 -0.17
N ARG A 541 13.84 4.03 -0.68
CA ARG A 541 14.13 3.90 -2.12
C ARG A 541 12.96 3.39 -2.96
N SER A 542 12.04 2.63 -2.38
CA SER A 542 10.90 2.02 -3.08
C SER A 542 9.65 2.88 -2.97
N THR A 543 9.06 3.27 -4.11
CA THR A 543 7.80 4.02 -4.17
C THR A 543 6.65 3.28 -3.51
N VAL A 544 6.53 1.98 -3.78
CA VAL A 544 5.47 1.12 -3.23
C VAL A 544 5.54 1.09 -1.70
N TYR A 545 6.75 0.91 -1.16
CA TYR A 545 6.95 0.88 0.29
C TYR A 545 6.68 2.23 0.95
N PHE A 546 7.11 3.32 0.31
CA PHE A 546 6.82 4.67 0.79
C PHE A 546 5.32 4.98 0.81
N ASP A 547 4.57 4.63 -0.23
CA ASP A 547 3.12 4.86 -0.28
C ASP A 547 2.37 4.03 0.77
N GLN A 548 2.87 2.85 1.14
CA GLN A 548 2.31 2.05 2.24
C GLN A 548 2.54 2.72 3.60
N MET A 549 3.71 3.30 3.83
CA MET A 549 4.01 4.06 5.05
C MET A 549 3.12 5.31 5.14
N LYS A 550 2.99 6.05 4.03
CA LYS A 550 2.11 7.22 3.91
C LYS A 550 0.63 6.86 4.16
N GLY A 551 0.17 5.74 3.60
CA GLY A 551 -1.20 5.24 3.75
C GLY A 551 -1.64 4.92 5.19
N ARG A 552 -0.72 4.98 6.17
CA ARG A 552 -1.06 4.87 7.60
C ARG A 552 -1.76 6.11 8.14
N GLY A 553 -1.36 7.30 7.66
CA GLY A 553 -1.92 8.58 8.09
C GLY A 553 -3.25 8.95 7.44
N THR A 554 -3.56 8.36 6.27
CA THR A 554 -4.69 8.79 5.41
C THR A 554 -6.07 8.44 5.94
N ARG A 555 -6.20 7.67 7.02
CA ARG A 555 -7.51 7.18 7.48
C ARG A 555 -8.31 8.26 8.19
N THR A 556 -9.61 8.30 7.92
CA THR A 556 -10.59 9.09 8.65
C THR A 556 -10.95 8.44 9.99
N ILE A 557 -11.43 9.25 10.92
CA ILE A 557 -11.84 8.86 12.26
C ILE A 557 -12.99 9.77 12.70
N ASP A 558 -13.94 9.22 13.45
CA ASP A 558 -15.01 10.02 14.04
C ASP A 558 -14.44 11.02 15.05
N PRO A 559 -14.96 12.26 15.12
CA PRO A 559 -14.55 13.26 16.10
C PRO A 559 -14.54 12.75 17.55
N THR A 560 -15.53 11.96 17.93
CA THR A 560 -15.67 11.42 19.29
C THR A 560 -14.58 10.40 19.60
N ASP A 561 -14.31 9.51 18.65
CA ASP A 561 -13.25 8.50 18.76
C ASP A 561 -11.87 9.16 18.81
N LEU A 562 -11.64 10.17 17.98
CA LEU A 562 -10.40 10.93 17.98
C LEU A 562 -10.20 11.66 19.32
N ASN A 563 -11.25 12.32 19.82
CA ASN A 563 -11.23 13.04 21.09
C ASN A 563 -10.92 12.11 22.27
N SER A 564 -11.45 10.88 22.26
CA SER A 564 -11.17 9.88 23.30
C SER A 564 -9.68 9.53 23.44
N VAL A 565 -8.92 9.65 22.35
CA VAL A 565 -7.49 9.36 22.29
C VAL A 565 -6.64 10.63 22.40
N THR A 566 -7.11 11.74 21.83
CA THR A 566 -6.45 13.05 21.81
C THR A 566 -7.46 14.13 22.23
N PRO A 567 -7.56 14.45 23.54
CA PRO A 567 -8.69 15.22 24.11
C PRO A 567 -8.94 16.63 23.58
N ASP A 568 -7.94 17.28 22.99
CA ASP A 568 -8.02 18.61 22.38
C ASP A 568 -8.25 18.55 20.86
N ALA A 569 -8.43 17.35 20.30
CA ALA A 569 -8.65 17.12 18.88
C ALA A 569 -10.14 17.14 18.57
N MET A 570 -10.54 18.02 17.66
CA MET A 570 -11.93 18.12 17.21
C MET A 570 -12.16 17.24 15.98
N ASN A 571 -11.41 17.49 14.90
CA ASN A 571 -11.57 16.76 13.65
C ASN A 571 -10.19 16.44 13.06
N LYS A 572 -10.05 15.26 12.48
CA LYS A 572 -8.88 14.93 11.65
C LYS A 572 -9.12 15.40 10.22
N THR A 573 -8.55 16.54 9.84
CA THR A 573 -8.70 17.13 8.49
C THR A 573 -7.60 16.69 7.53
N HIS A 574 -6.39 16.51 8.05
CA HIS A 574 -5.20 16.07 7.33
C HIS A 574 -4.25 15.36 8.30
N PHE A 575 -3.15 14.82 7.78
CA PHE A 575 -1.99 14.41 8.59
C PHE A 575 -0.73 15.07 8.05
N VAL A 576 0.29 15.21 8.90
CA VAL A 576 1.55 15.84 8.51
C VAL A 576 2.65 14.79 8.37
N ILE A 577 3.40 14.88 7.28
CA ILE A 577 4.65 14.15 7.08
C ILE A 577 5.80 15.09 7.42
N VAL A 578 6.51 14.83 8.50
CA VAL A 578 7.75 15.51 8.84
C VAL A 578 8.90 14.77 8.16
N ASP A 579 9.48 15.42 7.15
CA ASP A 579 10.59 14.87 6.37
C ASP A 579 11.91 15.46 6.84
N ALA A 580 12.68 14.70 7.62
CA ALA A 580 14.00 15.13 8.11
C ALA A 580 15.12 14.80 7.12
N VAL A 581 14.93 13.81 6.26
CA VAL A 581 15.99 13.23 5.40
C VAL A 581 15.81 13.48 3.91
N GLY A 582 14.67 14.05 3.49
CA GLY A 582 14.36 14.32 2.09
C GLY A 582 13.73 13.13 1.35
N VAL A 583 13.01 12.25 2.05
CA VAL A 583 12.37 11.07 1.43
C VAL A 583 11.25 11.44 0.45
N CYS A 584 10.67 12.63 0.58
CA CYS A 584 9.69 13.16 -0.37
C CYS A 584 10.36 13.75 -1.62
N GLU A 585 11.63 14.14 -1.52
CA GLU A 585 12.44 14.74 -2.59
C GLU A 585 13.28 13.68 -3.35
N SER A 586 13.63 12.56 -2.70
CA SER A 586 14.55 11.55 -3.24
C SER A 586 13.99 10.84 -4.49
N ARG A 587 14.87 10.61 -5.48
CA ARG A 587 14.53 9.83 -6.69
C ARG A 587 14.34 8.37 -6.33
N LYS A 588 13.08 7.94 -6.21
CA LYS A 588 12.72 6.54 -5.97
C LYS A 588 12.96 5.75 -7.25
N SER A 589 13.91 4.81 -7.19
CA SER A 589 14.33 4.01 -8.35
C SER A 589 13.37 2.83 -8.51
N GLY A 590 12.72 2.74 -9.67
CA GLY A 590 11.88 1.61 -10.06
C GLY A 590 12.68 0.45 -10.63
N ASP A 591 13.63 -0.08 -9.84
CA ASP A 591 14.64 -1.08 -10.21
C ASP A 591 15.92 -0.50 -10.84
N THR A 592 17.01 -0.51 -10.06
CA THR A 592 18.38 -0.35 -10.55
C THR A 592 19.24 -1.47 -9.98
N CYS A 593 19.80 -2.27 -10.89
CA CYS A 593 20.63 -3.42 -10.60
C CYS A 593 21.98 -2.98 -9.99
N SER A 594 22.31 -3.53 -8.82
CA SER A 594 23.57 -3.32 -8.10
C SER A 594 24.44 -4.57 -8.26
N LEU A 595 25.77 -4.42 -8.22
CA LEU A 595 26.70 -5.56 -8.14
C LEU A 595 26.41 -6.50 -6.95
N GLU A 596 25.68 -6.01 -5.93
CA GLU A 596 25.06 -6.87 -4.93
C GLU A 596 23.69 -7.33 -5.40
N ARG A 597 23.68 -8.48 -6.08
CA ARG A 597 22.46 -9.16 -6.52
C ARG A 597 21.76 -9.89 -5.35
N LYS A 598 22.50 -10.27 -4.30
CA LYS A 598 22.00 -10.94 -3.07
C LYS A 598 22.17 -10.10 -1.80
N LYS A 599 21.39 -9.02 -1.66
CA LYS A 599 21.47 -8.11 -0.50
C LYS A 599 20.95 -8.70 0.82
N SER A 600 20.07 -9.70 0.74
CA SER A 600 19.39 -10.36 1.86
C SER A 600 20.26 -11.36 2.65
N ILE A 601 21.30 -11.93 2.02
CA ILE A 601 22.13 -12.97 2.64
C ILE A 601 23.23 -12.31 3.47
N SER A 602 23.42 -12.71 4.73
CA SER A 602 24.51 -12.18 5.57
C SER A 602 25.89 -12.60 5.03
N PHE A 603 26.93 -11.83 5.34
CA PHE A 603 28.30 -12.12 4.85
C PHE A 603 28.85 -13.44 5.38
N ASP A 604 28.54 -13.78 6.64
CA ASP A 604 28.84 -15.09 7.24
C ASP A 604 28.20 -16.24 6.44
N LYS A 605 26.88 -16.18 6.19
CA LYS A 605 26.17 -17.20 5.41
C LYS A 605 26.71 -17.31 3.98
N LEU A 606 27.21 -16.22 3.42
CA LEU A 606 27.76 -16.18 2.07
C LEU A 606 29.13 -16.86 2.00
N LEU A 607 30.02 -16.61 2.97
CA LEU A 607 31.30 -17.32 3.11
C LEU A 607 31.11 -18.81 3.38
N GLN A 608 30.17 -19.16 4.27
CA GLN A 608 29.82 -20.56 4.55
C GLN A 608 29.21 -21.24 3.33
N GLY A 609 28.33 -20.56 2.59
CA GLY A 609 27.73 -21.07 1.37
C GLY A 609 28.76 -21.42 0.30
N VAL A 610 29.74 -20.54 0.07
CA VAL A 610 30.82 -20.79 -0.91
C VAL A 610 31.69 -21.99 -0.52
N ALA A 611 31.99 -22.14 0.77
CA ALA A 611 32.73 -23.31 1.29
C ALA A 611 31.92 -24.62 1.19
N LEU A 612 30.59 -24.56 1.33
CA LEU A 612 29.67 -25.70 1.16
C LEU A 612 29.34 -26.01 -0.30
N GLY A 613 29.95 -25.31 -1.27
CA GLY A 613 29.79 -25.56 -2.69
C GLY A 613 28.74 -24.70 -3.42
N LYS A 614 28.13 -23.71 -2.76
CA LYS A 614 27.24 -22.73 -3.39
C LYS A 614 28.05 -21.66 -4.14
N ARG A 615 28.49 -22.01 -5.35
CA ARG A 615 29.43 -21.22 -6.18
C ARG A 615 28.77 -20.70 -7.48
N ASP A 616 27.52 -20.25 -7.38
CA ASP A 616 26.80 -19.63 -8.50
C ASP A 616 27.30 -18.21 -8.80
N GLU A 617 27.11 -17.74 -10.04
CA GLU A 617 27.60 -16.44 -10.52
C GLU A 617 27.17 -15.26 -9.63
N ASP A 618 25.94 -15.25 -9.14
CA ASP A 618 25.44 -14.17 -8.28
C ASP A 618 26.05 -14.21 -6.88
N THR A 619 26.28 -15.40 -6.33
CA THR A 619 27.00 -15.59 -5.06
C THR A 619 28.44 -15.11 -5.19
N LEU A 620 29.15 -15.48 -6.25
CA LEU A 620 30.55 -15.10 -6.46
C LEU A 620 30.70 -13.59 -6.68
N THR A 621 29.83 -13.00 -7.50
CA THR A 621 29.81 -11.54 -7.76
C THR A 621 29.47 -10.76 -6.48
N THR A 622 28.52 -11.26 -5.67
CA THR A 622 28.17 -10.64 -4.39
C THR A 622 29.29 -10.77 -3.36
N LEU A 623 29.98 -11.92 -3.28
CA LEU A 623 31.15 -12.09 -2.42
C LEU A 623 32.26 -11.13 -2.82
N ALA A 624 32.58 -11.06 -4.12
CA ALA A 624 33.60 -10.19 -4.67
C ALA A 624 33.32 -8.72 -4.34
N GLY A 625 32.08 -8.27 -4.50
CA GLY A 625 31.66 -6.92 -4.16
C GLY A 625 31.80 -6.60 -2.67
N ARG A 626 31.51 -7.56 -1.78
CA ARG A 626 31.66 -7.38 -0.32
C ARG A 626 33.11 -7.41 0.14
N LEU A 627 33.94 -8.28 -0.43
CA LEU A 627 35.38 -8.32 -0.15
C LEU A 627 36.09 -7.06 -0.66
N ALA A 628 35.66 -6.52 -1.82
CA ALA A 628 36.20 -5.26 -2.34
C ALA A 628 35.86 -4.05 -1.47
N ARG A 629 34.72 -4.06 -0.77
CA ARG A 629 34.38 -3.04 0.24
C ARG A 629 35.19 -3.24 1.50
N LEU A 630 35.25 -4.47 2.00
CA LEU A 630 36.04 -4.82 3.18
C LEU A 630 37.51 -4.42 2.99
N ASP A 631 38.11 -4.64 1.82
CA ASP A 631 39.50 -4.23 1.51
C ASP A 631 39.76 -2.72 1.65
N ARG A 632 38.72 -1.88 1.55
CA ARG A 632 38.81 -0.43 1.76
C ARG A 632 38.64 -0.02 3.23
N GLU A 633 38.02 -0.88 4.03
CA GLU A 633 37.62 -0.61 5.42
C GLU A 633 38.62 -1.21 6.43
N ILE A 634 39.45 -2.18 6.02
CA ILE A 634 40.40 -2.87 6.92
C ILE A 634 41.62 -2.03 7.31
N MET A 635 42.06 -2.20 8.55
CA MET A 635 43.30 -1.61 9.07
C MET A 635 44.56 -2.32 8.54
N PRO A 636 45.71 -1.63 8.47
CA PRO A 636 46.97 -2.23 7.97
C PRO A 636 47.36 -3.53 8.68
N LYS A 637 47.14 -3.60 10.00
CA LYS A 637 47.41 -4.78 10.84
C LYS A 637 46.55 -5.99 10.48
N ASP A 638 45.28 -5.77 10.13
CA ASP A 638 44.37 -6.87 9.75
C ASP A 638 44.60 -7.30 8.30
N ARG A 639 45.10 -6.40 7.46
CA ARG A 639 45.55 -6.72 6.10
C ARG A 639 46.74 -7.69 6.10
N GLU A 640 47.71 -7.49 6.99
CA GLU A 640 48.86 -8.40 7.15
C GLU A 640 48.41 -9.79 7.62
N LYS A 641 47.50 -9.87 8.61
CA LYS A 641 46.92 -11.15 9.07
C LYS A 641 46.20 -11.90 7.96
N ILE A 642 45.41 -11.20 7.12
CA ILE A 642 44.72 -11.82 5.99
C ILE A 642 45.73 -12.37 4.99
N ILE A 643 46.81 -11.64 4.69
CA ILE A 643 47.86 -12.08 3.74
C ILE A 643 48.60 -13.32 4.26
N GLU A 644 48.88 -13.37 5.57
CA GLU A 644 49.53 -14.51 6.21
C GLU A 644 48.67 -15.78 6.12
N VAL A 645 47.39 -15.69 6.50
CA VAL A 645 46.46 -16.83 6.52
C VAL A 645 46.08 -17.30 5.11
N SER A 646 46.05 -16.39 4.14
CA SER A 646 45.67 -16.69 2.75
C SER A 646 46.82 -17.15 1.85
N LYS A 647 48.02 -17.39 2.42
CA LYS A 647 49.23 -17.77 1.68
C LYS A 647 49.62 -16.73 0.62
N GLY A 648 49.60 -15.45 0.98
CA GLY A 648 50.10 -14.35 0.15
C GLY A 648 49.06 -13.66 -0.74
N LYS A 649 47.76 -13.93 -0.59
CA LYS A 649 46.69 -13.31 -1.40
C LYS A 649 45.99 -12.19 -0.62
N ASN A 650 45.99 -10.96 -1.13
CA ASN A 650 45.18 -9.90 -0.52
C ASN A 650 43.71 -9.96 -0.97
N LEU A 651 42.82 -9.22 -0.27
CA LEU A 651 41.39 -9.20 -0.56
C LEU A 651 41.06 -8.71 -1.97
N ARG A 652 41.85 -7.76 -2.50
CA ARG A 652 41.71 -7.29 -3.88
C ARG A 652 41.97 -8.40 -4.90
N MET A 653 43.00 -9.20 -4.70
CA MET A 653 43.32 -10.35 -5.55
C MET A 653 42.24 -11.43 -5.47
N MET A 654 41.68 -11.67 -4.28
CA MET A 654 40.56 -12.61 -4.11
C MET A 654 39.28 -12.12 -4.79
N SER A 655 38.95 -10.83 -4.62
CA SER A 655 37.78 -10.21 -5.26
C SER A 655 37.87 -10.28 -6.78
N ASN A 656 39.03 -9.92 -7.35
CA ASN A 656 39.24 -10.03 -8.79
C ASN A 656 39.19 -11.48 -9.28
N ALA A 657 39.79 -12.43 -8.55
CA ALA A 657 39.72 -13.85 -8.94
C ALA A 657 38.29 -14.40 -8.97
N LEU A 658 37.41 -13.93 -8.08
CA LEU A 658 35.99 -14.28 -8.07
C LEU A 658 35.23 -13.66 -9.27
N LEU A 659 35.58 -12.45 -9.68
CA LEU A 659 35.00 -11.80 -10.87
C LEU A 659 35.50 -12.44 -12.18
N ASP A 660 36.80 -12.74 -12.26
CA ASP A 660 37.41 -13.42 -13.40
C ASP A 660 36.83 -14.83 -13.60
N ALA A 661 36.39 -15.49 -12.51
CA ALA A 661 35.72 -16.79 -12.59
C ALA A 661 34.30 -16.73 -13.18
N VAL A 662 33.69 -15.55 -13.19
CA VAL A 662 32.35 -15.30 -13.73
C VAL A 662 32.41 -14.73 -15.15
N ASP A 663 33.50 -14.06 -15.51
CA ASP A 663 33.70 -13.42 -16.82
C ASP A 663 33.70 -14.44 -18.00
N PRO A 664 32.82 -14.27 -19.00
CA PRO A 664 32.71 -15.17 -20.15
C PRO A 664 33.97 -15.19 -21.02
N ASP A 665 34.67 -14.07 -21.18
CA ASP A 665 35.88 -13.99 -21.99
C ASP A 665 37.03 -14.73 -21.31
N LYS A 666 37.14 -14.62 -19.97
CA LYS A 666 38.13 -15.36 -19.18
C LYS A 666 37.91 -16.86 -19.18
N LYS A 667 36.66 -17.32 -19.17
CA LYS A 667 36.29 -18.75 -19.31
C LYS A 667 36.76 -19.32 -20.66
N ILE A 668 36.60 -18.53 -21.73
CA ILE A 668 37.02 -18.90 -23.09
C ILE A 668 38.54 -18.90 -23.21
N GLU A 669 39.24 -17.88 -22.69
CA GLU A 669 40.71 -17.84 -22.64
C GLU A 669 41.27 -19.07 -21.91
N LYS A 670 40.70 -19.41 -20.76
CA LYS A 670 41.14 -20.54 -19.96
C LYS A 670 40.85 -21.89 -20.61
N ALA A 671 39.73 -22.01 -21.34
CA ALA A 671 39.42 -23.19 -22.14
C ALA A 671 40.42 -23.38 -23.30
N LYS A 672 40.80 -22.30 -23.99
CA LYS A 672 41.83 -22.33 -25.03
C LYS A 672 43.18 -22.80 -24.48
N GLU A 673 43.53 -22.37 -23.26
CA GLU A 673 44.77 -22.77 -22.58
C GLU A 673 44.76 -24.24 -22.14
N LEU A 674 43.72 -24.68 -21.43
CA LEU A 674 43.58 -26.04 -20.89
C LEU A 674 43.51 -27.11 -21.99
N PHE A 675 42.74 -26.84 -23.05
CA PHE A 675 42.49 -27.81 -24.11
C PHE A 675 43.36 -27.60 -25.36
N LYS A 676 44.20 -26.54 -25.37
CA LYS A 676 45.07 -26.15 -26.50
C LYS A 676 44.31 -26.03 -27.83
N THR A 677 43.09 -25.51 -27.79
CA THR A 677 42.22 -25.32 -28.97
C THR A 677 42.04 -23.83 -29.29
N LYS A 678 41.77 -23.50 -30.57
CA LYS A 678 41.50 -22.11 -30.99
C LYS A 678 40.04 -21.69 -30.77
N VAL A 679 39.13 -22.66 -30.80
CA VAL A 679 37.69 -22.49 -30.57
C VAL A 679 37.25 -23.63 -29.65
N PRO A 680 37.08 -23.37 -28.34
CA PRO A 680 36.64 -24.39 -27.40
C PRO A 680 35.14 -24.69 -27.59
N ASP A 681 34.74 -25.95 -27.41
CA ASP A 681 33.33 -26.34 -27.44
C ASP A 681 32.59 -25.98 -26.12
N GLU A 682 31.26 -26.04 -26.12
CA GLU A 682 30.44 -25.70 -24.93
C GLU A 682 30.76 -26.56 -23.69
N LYS A 683 31.19 -27.81 -23.88
CA LYS A 683 31.57 -28.70 -22.77
C LYS A 683 32.93 -28.34 -22.19
N GLN A 684 33.89 -27.97 -23.04
CA GLN A 684 35.22 -27.49 -22.67
C GLN A 684 35.15 -26.13 -21.95
N ILE A 685 34.23 -25.26 -22.36
CA ILE A 685 33.95 -23.99 -21.67
C ILE A 685 33.32 -24.25 -20.29
N ALA A 686 32.41 -25.22 -20.17
CA ALA A 686 31.82 -25.58 -18.89
C ALA A 686 32.85 -26.18 -17.91
N GLU A 687 33.78 -27.01 -18.41
CA GLU A 687 34.84 -27.61 -17.61
C GLU A 687 35.91 -26.59 -17.18
N SER A 688 36.30 -25.67 -18.07
CA SER A 688 37.22 -24.57 -17.72
C SER A 688 36.58 -23.60 -16.71
N ALA A 689 35.28 -23.31 -16.85
CA ALA A 689 34.54 -22.49 -15.91
C ALA A 689 34.53 -23.12 -14.51
N LYS A 690 34.32 -24.43 -14.42
CA LYS A 690 34.38 -25.15 -13.14
C LYS A 690 35.76 -25.05 -12.50
N HIS A 691 36.83 -25.22 -13.28
CA HIS A 691 38.20 -25.10 -12.79
C HIS A 691 38.53 -23.67 -12.29
N LEU A 692 38.06 -22.63 -12.98
CA LEU A 692 38.24 -21.24 -12.56
C LEU A 692 37.52 -20.94 -11.25
N VAL A 693 36.26 -21.38 -11.13
CA VAL A 693 35.45 -21.22 -9.93
C VAL A 693 36.07 -21.96 -8.74
N ASP A 694 36.56 -23.19 -8.93
CA ASP A 694 37.21 -23.95 -7.87
C ASP A 694 38.50 -23.28 -7.39
N THR A 695 39.30 -22.76 -8.32
CA THR A 695 40.54 -22.04 -8.01
C THR A 695 40.28 -20.72 -7.26
N ALA A 696 39.25 -19.97 -7.66
CA ALA A 696 38.87 -18.72 -7.03
C ALA A 696 38.30 -18.92 -5.61
N CYS A 697 37.58 -20.02 -5.39
CA CYS A 697 36.94 -20.34 -4.11
C CYS A 697 37.87 -21.01 -3.09
N THR A 698 38.98 -21.63 -3.54
CA THR A 698 39.94 -22.36 -2.68
C THR A 698 40.36 -21.61 -1.40
N PRO A 699 40.63 -20.29 -1.41
CA PRO A 699 41.01 -19.57 -0.18
C PRO A 699 39.94 -19.63 0.92
N PHE A 700 38.66 -19.67 0.55
CA PHE A 700 37.53 -19.63 1.48
C PHE A 700 37.17 -21.00 2.08
N ASP A 701 37.76 -22.09 1.58
CA ASP A 701 37.55 -23.42 2.16
C ASP A 701 38.18 -23.50 3.57
N ALA A 702 39.28 -22.75 3.80
CA ALA A 702 39.93 -22.63 5.09
C ALA A 702 39.02 -21.91 6.13
N PRO A 703 38.72 -22.53 7.29
CA PRO A 703 37.86 -21.93 8.31
C PRO A 703 38.53 -20.72 9.00
N GLU A 704 39.86 -20.73 9.12
CA GLU A 704 40.65 -19.65 9.72
C GLU A 704 40.44 -18.32 8.98
N LEU A 705 40.54 -18.34 7.64
CA LEU A 705 40.30 -17.15 6.82
C LEU A 705 38.85 -16.67 6.96
N ARG A 706 37.87 -17.59 6.91
CA ARG A 706 36.46 -17.22 7.05
C ARG A 706 36.17 -16.56 8.40
N ASN A 707 36.67 -17.14 9.49
CA ASN A 707 36.47 -16.61 10.83
C ASN A 707 37.10 -15.23 10.99
N ILE A 708 38.32 -15.02 10.46
CA ILE A 708 38.98 -13.71 10.48
C ILE A 708 38.19 -12.68 9.66
N LEU A 709 37.70 -13.03 8.47
CA LEU A 709 36.88 -12.11 7.66
C LEU A 709 35.55 -11.77 8.36
N ILE A 710 34.95 -12.73 9.05
CA ILE A 710 33.74 -12.53 9.85
C ILE A 710 34.05 -11.67 11.07
N GLU A 711 35.15 -11.91 11.77
CA GLU A 711 35.59 -11.17 12.94
C GLU A 711 35.91 -9.71 12.60
N ILE A 712 36.68 -9.47 11.54
CA ILE A 712 37.00 -8.13 11.02
C ILE A 712 35.73 -7.39 10.60
N LYS A 713 34.78 -8.09 9.95
CA LYS A 713 33.48 -7.48 9.65
C LYS A 713 32.66 -7.22 10.92
N ARG A 714 32.74 -8.09 11.93
CA ARG A 714 32.00 -7.97 13.20
C ARG A 714 32.56 -6.87 14.09
N THR A 715 33.87 -6.60 14.02
CA THR A 715 34.55 -5.49 14.70
C THR A 715 34.35 -4.14 14.01
N THR A 716 33.29 -3.99 13.21
CA THR A 716 32.94 -2.66 12.67
C THR A 716 32.26 -1.85 13.78
N GLU A 717 33.09 -1.18 14.56
CA GLU A 717 32.66 -0.19 15.54
C GLU A 717 31.88 0.94 14.84
N GLN A 718 30.80 1.38 15.45
CA GLN A 718 30.13 2.61 15.05
C GLN A 718 30.75 3.76 15.84
N VAL A 719 31.18 4.80 15.15
CA VAL A 719 31.66 6.01 15.82
C VAL A 719 30.45 6.85 16.20
N ILE A 720 30.40 7.32 17.44
CA ILE A 720 29.39 8.26 17.89
C ILE A 720 30.05 9.63 17.96
N ASP A 721 29.58 10.53 17.12
CA ASP A 721 29.96 11.92 17.13
C ASP A 721 29.15 12.68 18.18
N ASN A 722 29.78 12.92 19.33
CA ASN A 722 29.27 13.73 20.43
C ASN A 722 29.82 15.16 20.42
N VAL A 723 30.65 15.52 19.43
CA VAL A 723 31.40 16.78 19.38
C VAL A 723 30.74 17.78 18.43
N SER A 724 30.32 17.31 17.24
CA SER A 724 29.69 18.17 16.25
C SER A 724 28.35 18.71 16.75
N ILE A 725 28.16 20.02 16.60
CA ILE A 725 26.89 20.70 16.88
C ILE A 725 26.18 20.96 15.56
N ASP A 726 24.97 20.43 15.41
CA ASP A 726 24.16 20.58 14.22
C ASP A 726 23.37 21.90 14.22
N LYS A 727 23.00 22.35 13.03
CA LYS A 727 22.23 23.58 12.82
C LYS A 727 21.09 23.34 11.86
N VAL A 728 19.94 23.92 12.17
CA VAL A 728 18.77 23.90 11.28
C VAL A 728 19.02 24.87 10.13
N LEU A 729 18.91 24.36 8.91
CA LEU A 729 18.97 25.16 7.68
C LEU A 729 17.58 25.59 7.23
N VAL A 730 16.62 24.66 7.25
CA VAL A 730 15.23 24.89 6.80
C VAL A 730 14.27 24.15 7.74
N ALA A 731 13.18 24.81 8.14
CA ALA A 731 12.07 24.23 8.88
C ALA A 731 10.77 24.92 8.44
N GLU A 732 10.16 24.43 7.36
CA GLU A 732 8.92 24.98 6.79
C GLU A 732 8.15 23.92 5.98
N PHE A 733 6.90 24.22 5.61
CA PHE A 733 6.14 23.41 4.66
C PHE A 733 6.74 23.51 3.24
N ASP A 734 6.73 22.39 2.50
CA ASP A 734 7.35 22.25 1.18
C ASP A 734 6.87 23.32 0.16
N GLU A 735 7.78 23.86 -0.68
CA GLU A 735 7.52 24.93 -1.64
C GLU A 735 6.42 24.56 -2.66
N LYS A 736 6.25 23.26 -2.96
CA LYS A 736 5.15 22.76 -3.79
C LYS A 736 3.76 23.03 -3.20
N ALA A 737 3.65 23.15 -1.87
CA ALA A 737 2.41 23.57 -1.23
C ALA A 737 2.14 25.06 -1.51
N LYS A 738 3.18 25.91 -1.51
CA LYS A 738 3.05 27.32 -1.92
C LYS A 738 2.62 27.43 -3.38
N GLU A 739 3.19 26.63 -4.29
CA GLU A 739 2.76 26.59 -5.71
C GLU A 739 1.30 26.13 -5.86
N LYS A 740 0.86 25.10 -5.12
CA LYS A 740 -0.54 24.66 -5.12
C LYS A 740 -1.48 25.72 -4.55
N SER A 741 -1.10 26.38 -3.45
CA SER A 741 -1.88 27.49 -2.89
C SER A 741 -1.94 28.68 -3.87
N GLN A 742 -0.86 28.97 -4.60
CA GLN A 742 -0.86 29.96 -5.69
C GLN A 742 -1.81 29.54 -6.82
N ALA A 743 -1.76 28.28 -7.25
CA ALA A 743 -2.65 27.76 -8.29
C ALA A 743 -4.12 27.84 -7.86
N LEU A 744 -4.44 27.45 -6.62
CA LEU A 744 -5.80 27.53 -6.08
C LEU A 744 -6.31 28.97 -6.02
N ILE A 745 -5.52 29.91 -5.52
CA ILE A 745 -5.89 31.33 -5.46
C ILE A 745 -6.01 31.93 -6.85
N SER A 746 -5.15 31.55 -7.79
CA SER A 746 -5.24 32.00 -9.18
C SER A 746 -6.54 31.51 -9.84
N SER A 747 -6.94 30.26 -9.57
CA SER A 747 -8.21 29.68 -10.01
C SER A 747 -9.40 30.39 -9.37
N PHE A 748 -9.32 30.71 -8.08
CA PHE A 748 -10.37 31.46 -7.38
C PHE A 748 -10.52 32.89 -7.90
N ARG A 749 -9.42 33.59 -8.17
CA ARG A 749 -9.45 34.90 -8.83
C ARG A 749 -10.08 34.82 -10.22
N ARG A 750 -9.77 33.77 -10.97
CA ARG A 750 -10.38 33.51 -12.28
C ARG A 750 -11.89 33.25 -12.15
N PHE A 751 -12.33 32.47 -11.17
CA PHE A 751 -13.75 32.26 -10.89
C PHE A 751 -14.48 33.59 -10.60
N ILE A 752 -13.89 34.47 -9.78
CA ILE A 752 -14.47 35.79 -9.49
C ILE A 752 -14.62 36.61 -10.78
N GLU A 753 -13.63 36.56 -11.67
CA GLU A 753 -13.63 37.30 -12.93
C GLU A 753 -14.64 36.73 -13.94
N ASP A 754 -14.69 35.41 -14.09
CA ASP A 754 -15.59 34.71 -15.01
C ASP A 754 -17.07 34.89 -14.60
N ASN A 755 -17.35 34.98 -13.29
CA ASN A 755 -18.70 35.05 -12.74
C ASN A 755 -19.11 36.47 -12.30
N LYS A 756 -18.32 37.49 -12.63
CA LYS A 756 -18.56 38.88 -12.19
C LYS A 756 -19.89 39.47 -12.68
N ASP A 757 -20.36 39.01 -13.85
CA ASP A 757 -21.58 39.51 -14.50
C ASP A 757 -22.80 38.61 -14.24
N GLU A 758 -22.58 37.34 -13.91
CA GLU A 758 -23.63 36.33 -13.69
C GLU A 758 -24.09 36.26 -12.23
N LEU A 759 -23.16 36.30 -11.26
CA LEU A 759 -23.49 36.23 -9.84
C LEU A 759 -23.76 37.62 -9.29
N THR A 760 -25.03 37.88 -8.96
CA THR A 760 -25.50 39.16 -8.40
C THR A 760 -24.67 39.63 -7.20
N ALA A 761 -24.24 38.70 -6.33
CA ALA A 761 -23.40 39.01 -5.18
C ALA A 761 -22.02 39.59 -5.58
N ILE A 762 -21.35 38.96 -6.54
CA ILE A 762 -20.03 39.42 -7.05
C ILE A 762 -20.20 40.74 -7.78
N LYS A 763 -21.27 40.88 -8.58
CA LYS A 763 -21.60 42.10 -9.31
C LYS A 763 -21.81 43.29 -8.37
N ILE A 764 -22.57 43.12 -7.29
CA ILE A 764 -22.79 44.17 -6.27
C ILE A 764 -21.46 44.58 -5.62
N ILE A 765 -20.59 43.60 -5.31
CA ILE A 765 -19.24 43.86 -4.78
C ILE A 765 -18.40 44.62 -5.82
N TYR A 766 -18.50 44.33 -7.12
CA TYR A 766 -17.72 44.94 -8.20
C TYR A 766 -18.16 46.37 -8.56
N SER A 767 -19.48 46.63 -8.67
CA SER A 767 -20.04 47.77 -9.41
C SER A 767 -20.69 48.89 -8.58
N MET A 768 -20.98 48.68 -7.29
CA MET A 768 -21.67 49.70 -6.47
C MET A 768 -20.76 50.39 -5.43
N PRO A 769 -20.95 51.70 -5.18
CA PRO A 769 -20.32 52.43 -4.06
C PRO A 769 -20.71 51.86 -2.68
N TYR A 770 -19.84 52.08 -1.68
CA TYR A 770 -19.86 51.43 -0.37
C TYR A 770 -21.19 51.52 0.40
N GLY A 771 -22.00 52.57 0.17
CA GLY A 771 -23.26 52.82 0.89
C GLY A 771 -24.56 52.28 0.27
N GLN A 772 -24.50 51.50 -0.83
CA GLN A 772 -25.72 50.98 -1.51
C GLN A 772 -25.74 49.46 -1.72
N ARG A 773 -24.76 48.74 -1.16
CA ARG A 773 -24.61 47.29 -1.35
C ARG A 773 -25.50 46.50 -0.39
N HIS A 774 -26.75 46.25 -0.79
CA HIS A 774 -27.62 45.32 -0.06
C HIS A 774 -27.41 43.91 -0.61
N LEU A 775 -26.59 43.12 0.08
CA LEU A 775 -26.43 41.68 -0.19
C LEU A 775 -27.43 40.92 0.67
N SER A 776 -28.34 40.18 0.04
CA SER A 776 -29.27 39.32 0.77
C SER A 776 -28.62 37.99 1.15
N TYR A 777 -29.11 37.36 2.21
CA TYR A 777 -28.67 36.02 2.61
C TYR A 777 -28.81 34.99 1.47
N GLN A 778 -29.88 35.09 0.67
CA GLN A 778 -30.11 34.22 -0.48
C GLN A 778 -29.01 34.36 -1.54
N GLN A 779 -28.54 35.58 -1.81
CA GLN A 779 -27.46 35.83 -2.77
C GLN A 779 -26.12 35.26 -2.29
N ILE A 780 -25.85 35.27 -0.98
CA ILE A 780 -24.66 34.67 -0.39
C ILE A 780 -24.74 33.15 -0.46
N LYS A 781 -25.92 32.58 -0.21
CA LYS A 781 -26.14 31.15 -0.34
C LYS A 781 -25.95 30.68 -1.79
N GLU A 782 -26.49 31.40 -2.76
CA GLU A 782 -26.27 31.13 -4.19
C GLU A 782 -24.78 31.20 -4.57
N LEU A 783 -24.05 32.16 -4.00
CA LEU A 783 -22.62 32.29 -4.19
C LEU A 783 -21.84 31.14 -3.55
N ALA A 784 -22.19 30.72 -2.33
CA ALA A 784 -21.60 29.57 -1.66
C ALA A 784 -21.82 28.29 -2.48
N ASP A 785 -23.05 28.06 -2.94
CA ASP A 785 -23.40 26.93 -3.80
C ASP A 785 -22.66 26.97 -5.15
N ALA A 786 -22.42 28.16 -5.71
CA ALA A 786 -21.71 28.32 -6.97
C ALA A 786 -20.20 28.01 -6.84
N ILE A 787 -19.58 28.43 -5.73
CA ILE A 787 -18.17 28.17 -5.42
C ILE A 787 -17.91 26.67 -5.25
N GLU A 788 -18.89 25.91 -4.71
CA GLU A 788 -18.79 24.46 -4.51
C GLU A 788 -19.11 23.62 -5.77
N LYS A 789 -19.69 24.22 -6.82
CA LYS A 789 -20.08 23.51 -8.05
C LYS A 789 -18.90 23.29 -9.03
N PRO A 790 -18.97 22.24 -9.88
CA PRO A 790 -18.05 22.08 -11.01
C PRO A 790 -18.14 23.29 -11.97
N PRO A 791 -17.04 23.73 -12.58
CA PRO A 791 -15.75 23.06 -12.70
C PRO A 791 -14.74 23.34 -11.57
N TYR A 792 -15.07 24.22 -10.60
CA TYR A 792 -14.08 24.78 -9.69
C TYR A 792 -14.04 24.14 -8.28
N LYS A 793 -15.19 23.71 -7.71
CA LYS A 793 -15.30 22.96 -6.44
C LYS A 793 -14.44 23.49 -5.28
N PHE A 794 -14.51 24.78 -4.97
CA PHE A 794 -13.75 25.32 -3.84
C PHE A 794 -14.49 25.13 -2.52
N SER A 795 -13.72 25.05 -1.43
CA SER A 795 -14.22 25.15 -0.06
C SER A 795 -13.67 26.41 0.63
N THR A 796 -14.51 27.08 1.42
CA THR A 796 -14.15 28.29 2.18
C THR A 796 -12.93 28.05 3.08
N ASP A 797 -12.86 26.89 3.73
CA ASP A 797 -11.75 26.51 4.61
C ASP A 797 -10.43 26.37 3.82
N GLN A 798 -10.50 25.76 2.63
CA GLN A 798 -9.35 25.55 1.74
C GLN A 798 -8.81 26.87 1.21
N LEU A 799 -9.70 27.79 0.81
CA LEU A 799 -9.31 29.11 0.32
C LEU A 799 -8.68 29.96 1.43
N TRP A 800 -9.25 29.93 2.64
CA TRP A 800 -8.68 30.64 3.78
C TRP A 800 -7.28 30.15 4.14
N LEU A 801 -7.11 28.82 4.18
CA LEU A 801 -5.80 28.20 4.40
C LEU A 801 -4.81 28.55 3.30
N ALA A 802 -5.24 28.57 2.03
CA ALA A 802 -4.38 28.95 0.92
C ALA A 802 -3.91 30.41 1.01
N PHE A 803 -4.80 31.35 1.34
CA PHE A 803 -4.42 32.75 1.59
C PHE A 803 -3.48 32.88 2.78
N LYS A 804 -3.71 32.14 3.87
CA LYS A 804 -2.84 32.13 5.05
C LYS A 804 -1.44 31.59 4.73
N ASN A 805 -1.34 30.55 3.92
CA ASN A 805 -0.06 29.96 3.51
C ASN A 805 0.79 30.92 2.66
N LEU A 806 0.15 31.81 1.90
CA LEU A 806 0.86 32.77 1.04
C LEU A 806 1.11 34.13 1.70
N GLU A 807 0.16 34.62 2.50
CA GLU A 807 0.20 35.95 3.10
C GLU A 807 -0.10 35.89 4.61
N ASN A 808 0.63 35.05 5.35
CA ASN A 808 0.39 34.79 6.78
C ASN A 808 0.35 36.07 7.65
N SER A 809 1.10 37.12 7.31
CA SER A 809 1.09 38.40 8.04
C SER A 809 -0.20 39.21 7.86
N ARG A 810 -1.00 38.90 6.83
CA ARG A 810 -2.22 39.63 6.43
C ARG A 810 -3.50 38.83 6.67
N VAL A 811 -3.42 37.60 7.20
CA VAL A 811 -4.58 36.71 7.36
C VAL A 811 -4.74 36.30 8.82
N ARG A 812 -5.89 36.62 9.42
CA ARG A 812 -6.26 36.21 10.78
C ARG A 812 -6.92 34.82 10.79
N ASN A 813 -6.91 34.16 11.95
CA ASN A 813 -7.53 32.84 12.09
C ASN A 813 -9.06 32.91 11.94
N MET A 814 -9.64 31.95 11.23
CA MET A 814 -11.06 31.94 10.85
C MET A 814 -12.04 31.74 12.03
N GLY A 815 -11.54 31.41 13.22
CA GLY A 815 -12.38 31.01 14.36
C GLY A 815 -13.09 29.65 14.14
N PRO A 816 -13.83 29.13 15.14
CA PRO A 816 -14.47 27.81 15.07
C PRO A 816 -15.81 27.78 14.32
N GLN A 817 -16.40 28.93 13.97
CA GLN A 817 -17.73 29.01 13.37
C GLN A 817 -17.66 29.13 11.84
N LYS A 818 -18.23 28.15 11.13
CA LYS A 818 -18.38 28.16 9.66
C LYS A 818 -19.52 29.08 9.25
N LEU A 819 -19.28 30.39 9.24
CA LEU A 819 -20.26 31.37 8.79
C LEU A 819 -20.15 31.58 7.27
N LEU A 820 -21.28 31.53 6.56
CA LEU A 820 -21.36 31.81 5.12
C LEU A 820 -20.86 33.22 4.77
N THR A 821 -20.97 34.16 5.72
CA THR A 821 -20.52 35.54 5.58
C THR A 821 -19.00 35.67 5.39
N ASN A 822 -18.20 34.68 5.81
CA ASN A 822 -16.75 34.66 5.60
C ASN A 822 -16.34 34.59 4.12
N ILE A 823 -17.24 34.13 3.24
CA ILE A 823 -17.03 34.15 1.78
C ILE A 823 -16.86 35.59 1.28
N ILE A 824 -17.55 36.55 1.90
CA ILE A 824 -17.44 37.98 1.54
C ILE A 824 -16.04 38.50 1.87
N SER A 825 -15.51 38.21 3.06
CA SER A 825 -14.15 38.59 3.45
C SER A 825 -13.12 38.02 2.47
N LEU A 826 -13.28 36.74 2.06
CA LEU A 826 -12.40 36.10 1.08
C LEU A 826 -12.43 36.81 -0.28
N ILE A 827 -13.61 37.16 -0.80
CA ILE A 827 -13.73 37.85 -2.09
C ILE A 827 -13.17 39.27 -2.01
N ARG A 828 -13.46 40.01 -0.93
CA ARG A 828 -12.95 41.38 -0.73
C ARG A 828 -11.43 41.41 -0.64
N PHE A 829 -10.85 40.45 0.08
CA PHE A 829 -9.40 40.29 0.17
C PHE A 829 -8.79 39.86 -1.18
N ALA A 830 -9.40 38.89 -1.88
CA ALA A 830 -8.93 38.44 -3.19
C ALA A 830 -8.91 39.56 -4.25
N LEU A 831 -9.86 40.50 -4.16
CA LEU A 831 -9.98 41.70 -5.00
C LEU A 831 -9.11 42.88 -4.52
N GLY A 832 -8.39 42.75 -3.40
CA GLY A 832 -7.54 43.80 -2.85
C GLY A 832 -8.31 44.98 -2.24
N LYS A 833 -9.61 44.82 -1.94
CA LYS A 833 -10.43 45.87 -1.30
C LYS A 833 -10.18 45.96 0.21
N GLU A 834 -9.70 44.88 0.82
CA GLU A 834 -9.33 44.83 2.23
C GLU A 834 -7.85 44.48 2.39
N ALA A 835 -7.16 45.17 3.30
CA ALA A 835 -5.73 44.98 3.52
C ALA A 835 -5.43 43.71 4.34
N VAL A 836 -6.37 43.27 5.16
CA VAL A 836 -6.27 42.11 6.07
C VAL A 836 -7.48 41.22 5.86
N LEU A 837 -7.28 39.91 5.77
CA LEU A 837 -8.34 38.91 5.75
C LEU A 837 -8.68 38.51 7.18
N GLU A 838 -9.88 38.83 7.64
CA GLU A 838 -10.37 38.48 8.97
C GLU A 838 -11.83 37.99 8.93
N PRO A 839 -12.26 37.16 9.91
CA PRO A 839 -13.65 36.73 10.01
C PRO A 839 -14.61 37.90 9.96
N PHE A 840 -15.71 37.76 9.22
CA PHE A 840 -16.66 38.87 9.04
C PHE A 840 -17.26 39.35 10.38
N ILE A 841 -17.41 38.45 11.34
CA ILE A 841 -17.89 38.76 12.69
C ILE A 841 -17.00 39.75 13.44
N ASP A 842 -15.67 39.66 13.27
CA ASP A 842 -14.72 40.55 13.95
C ASP A 842 -14.84 41.97 13.38
N THR A 843 -15.01 42.07 12.06
CA THR A 843 -15.24 43.35 11.39
C THR A 843 -16.57 43.98 11.80
N VAL A 844 -17.64 43.18 11.93
CA VAL A 844 -18.95 43.63 12.43
C VAL A 844 -18.86 44.12 13.87
N GLU A 845 -18.11 43.44 14.72
CA GLU A 845 -17.91 43.84 16.11
C GLU A 845 -17.24 45.21 16.22
N HIS A 846 -16.16 45.42 15.46
CA HIS A 846 -15.45 46.69 15.44
C HIS A 846 -16.33 47.85 14.91
N ARG A 847 -17.17 47.60 13.90
CA ARG A 847 -18.11 48.61 13.37
C ARG A 847 -19.21 48.95 14.36
N PHE A 848 -19.70 47.95 15.08
CA PHE A 848 -20.74 48.14 16.09
C PHE A 848 -20.24 48.99 17.26
N GLU A 849 -19.00 48.78 17.71
CA GLU A 849 -18.37 49.62 18.73
C GLU A 849 -18.27 51.08 18.28
N LYS A 850 -17.76 51.33 17.07
CA LYS A 850 -17.69 52.69 16.49
C LYS A 850 -19.07 53.34 16.33
N TRP A 851 -20.07 52.55 15.93
CA TRP A 851 -21.44 53.05 15.82
C TRP A 851 -21.99 53.46 17.19
N LEU A 852 -21.78 52.64 18.23
CA LEU A 852 -22.17 52.99 19.60
C LEU A 852 -21.48 54.27 20.10
N GLU A 853 -20.18 54.42 19.85
CA GLU A 853 -19.42 55.64 20.17
C GLU A 853 -20.01 56.87 19.46
N HIS A 854 -20.32 56.76 18.17
CA HIS A 854 -20.90 57.84 17.38
C HIS A 854 -22.30 58.25 17.86
N GLN A 855 -23.14 57.28 18.25
CA GLN A 855 -24.46 57.54 18.83
C GLN A 855 -24.37 58.26 20.18
N GLN A 856 -23.40 57.87 21.03
CA GLN A 856 -23.15 58.56 22.30
C GLN A 856 -22.71 60.01 22.09
N VAL A 857 -21.81 60.26 21.13
CA VAL A 857 -21.37 61.61 20.78
C VAL A 857 -22.51 62.45 20.19
N SER A 858 -23.45 61.82 19.49
CA SER A 858 -24.64 62.46 18.92
C SER A 858 -25.77 62.70 19.95
N GLY A 859 -25.54 62.41 21.23
CA GLY A 859 -26.49 62.66 22.32
C GLY A 859 -27.54 61.56 22.53
N ARG A 860 -27.40 60.39 21.88
CA ARG A 860 -28.32 59.25 22.00
C ARG A 860 -27.73 58.17 22.91
N SER A 861 -28.29 58.03 24.11
CA SER A 861 -27.88 57.01 25.08
C SER A 861 -28.87 55.84 25.11
N PHE A 862 -28.38 54.61 25.01
CA PHE A 862 -29.20 53.40 25.10
C PHE A 862 -29.26 52.86 26.53
N SER A 863 -30.42 52.36 26.94
CA SER A 863 -30.58 51.65 28.23
C SER A 863 -29.87 50.30 28.23
N THR A 864 -29.63 49.73 29.41
CA THR A 864 -29.02 48.39 29.55
C THR A 864 -29.82 47.32 28.79
N GLU A 865 -31.16 47.39 28.83
CA GLU A 865 -32.04 46.47 28.10
C GLU A 865 -31.91 46.69 26.58
N GLN A 866 -31.80 47.93 26.10
CA GLN A 866 -31.58 48.24 24.68
C GLN A 866 -30.23 47.72 24.18
N ILE A 867 -29.15 47.87 24.95
CA ILE A 867 -27.81 47.38 24.58
C ILE A 867 -27.79 45.86 24.45
N GLU A 868 -28.51 45.13 25.30
CA GLU A 868 -28.63 43.67 25.16
C GLU A 868 -29.32 43.26 23.86
N TRP A 869 -30.40 43.95 23.49
CA TRP A 869 -31.08 43.71 22.22
C TRP A 869 -30.21 44.06 21.01
N LEU A 870 -29.49 45.19 21.08
CA LEU A 870 -28.55 45.60 20.03
C LEU A 870 -27.43 44.57 19.83
N ASN A 871 -26.93 43.94 20.90
CA ASN A 871 -25.94 42.87 20.81
C ASN A 871 -26.51 41.58 20.17
N LEU A 872 -27.78 41.25 20.41
CA LEU A 872 -28.45 40.13 19.74
C LEU A 872 -28.65 40.41 18.24
N ILE A 873 -29.05 41.64 17.92
CA ILE A 873 -29.18 42.12 16.54
C ILE A 873 -27.82 42.07 15.82
N LYS A 874 -26.74 42.55 16.46
CA LYS A 874 -25.37 42.45 15.96
C LYS A 874 -24.99 41.02 15.62
N LYS A 875 -25.22 40.07 16.54
CA LYS A 875 -24.90 38.64 16.32
C LYS A 875 -25.69 38.06 15.16
N HIS A 876 -26.95 38.45 15.01
CA HIS A 876 -27.79 38.01 13.89
C HIS A 876 -27.28 38.57 12.56
N ILE A 877 -26.94 39.87 12.50
CA ILE A 877 -26.35 40.52 11.32
C ILE A 877 -24.99 39.90 10.97
N ALA A 878 -24.15 39.55 11.95
CA ALA A 878 -22.87 38.89 11.68
C ALA A 878 -23.03 37.52 10.99
N ALA A 879 -24.13 36.82 11.26
CA ALA A 879 -24.44 35.53 10.65
C ALA A 879 -25.22 35.65 9.32
N ASN A 880 -26.13 36.62 9.21
CA ASN A 880 -27.14 36.70 8.15
C ASN A 880 -27.08 37.97 7.29
N LEU A 881 -26.13 38.87 7.56
CA LEU A 881 -25.89 40.17 6.92
C LEU A 881 -26.96 41.26 7.10
N ALA A 882 -28.22 40.88 7.29
CA ALA A 882 -29.32 41.80 7.53
C ALA A 882 -30.19 41.30 8.67
N VAL A 883 -31.07 42.18 9.16
CA VAL A 883 -32.12 41.83 10.11
C VAL A 883 -33.42 42.48 9.65
N GLU A 884 -34.46 41.68 9.50
CA GLU A 884 -35.82 42.11 9.18
C GLU A 884 -36.76 41.93 10.38
N MET A 885 -37.94 42.53 10.33
CA MET A 885 -38.92 42.38 11.42
C MET A 885 -39.40 40.94 11.60
N GLU A 886 -39.43 40.17 10.52
CA GLU A 886 -39.81 38.75 10.53
C GLU A 886 -38.80 37.89 11.31
N ASP A 887 -37.52 38.28 11.34
CA ASP A 887 -36.48 37.54 12.07
C ASP A 887 -36.73 37.52 13.59
N PHE A 888 -37.48 38.50 14.11
CA PHE A 888 -37.83 38.58 15.53
C PHE A 888 -38.82 37.49 15.97
N GLU A 889 -39.47 36.80 15.03
CA GLU A 889 -40.34 35.65 15.31
C GLU A 889 -39.55 34.37 15.63
N TYR A 890 -38.26 34.34 15.32
CA TYR A 890 -37.39 33.18 15.51
C TYR A 890 -36.42 33.34 16.68
N ALA A 891 -35.84 32.23 17.16
CA ALA A 891 -34.83 32.27 18.21
C ALA A 891 -33.53 32.92 17.67
N PRO A 892 -32.80 33.75 18.45
CA PRO A 892 -32.96 33.98 19.90
C PRO A 892 -33.96 35.10 20.27
N PHE A 893 -34.51 35.84 19.31
CA PHE A 893 -35.38 36.99 19.58
C PHE A 893 -36.74 36.59 20.16
N SER A 894 -37.34 35.50 19.67
CA SER A 894 -38.61 34.97 20.18
C SER A 894 -38.54 34.57 21.66
N GLN A 895 -37.38 34.07 22.12
CA GLN A 895 -37.14 33.72 23.52
C GLN A 895 -37.08 34.95 24.45
N LYS A 896 -36.84 36.14 23.90
CA LYS A 896 -36.87 37.42 24.61
C LYS A 896 -38.18 38.20 24.42
N GLY A 897 -39.25 37.55 23.94
CA GLY A 897 -40.57 38.17 23.76
C GLY A 897 -40.83 38.72 22.35
N GLY A 898 -39.95 38.42 21.40
CA GLY A 898 -40.16 38.58 19.96
C GLY A 898 -40.44 40.03 19.52
N PRO A 899 -41.21 40.22 18.42
CA PRO A 899 -41.39 41.55 17.80
C PRO A 899 -42.16 42.52 18.69
N LEU A 900 -43.10 42.04 19.51
CA LEU A 900 -43.87 42.84 20.46
C LEU A 900 -42.96 43.47 21.53
N LYS A 901 -42.05 42.68 22.12
CA LYS A 901 -41.13 43.19 23.15
C LYS A 901 -40.07 44.11 22.55
N ALA A 902 -39.54 43.79 21.37
CA ALA A 902 -38.62 44.69 20.65
C ALA A 902 -39.27 46.06 20.38
N SER A 903 -40.54 46.08 19.96
CA SER A 903 -41.29 47.32 19.71
C SER A 903 -41.57 48.12 21.00
N GLN A 904 -41.74 47.46 22.14
CA GLN A 904 -41.85 48.12 23.45
C GLN A 904 -40.53 48.74 23.91
N VAL A 905 -39.39 48.12 23.59
CA VAL A 905 -38.06 48.54 24.04
C VAL A 905 -37.50 49.71 23.21
N PHE A 906 -37.77 49.74 21.91
CA PHE A 906 -37.25 50.78 20.98
C PHE A 906 -38.32 51.74 20.45
N GLY A 907 -39.61 51.47 20.68
CA GLY A 907 -40.71 52.35 20.24
C GLY A 907 -40.80 52.50 18.73
N GLN A 908 -41.18 53.70 18.26
CA GLN A 908 -41.30 54.02 16.83
C GLN A 908 -39.95 54.08 16.09
N ASP A 909 -38.83 54.03 16.81
CA ASP A 909 -37.48 54.21 16.26
C ASP A 909 -36.82 52.88 15.88
N LEU A 910 -37.46 51.75 16.18
CA LEU A 910 -36.93 50.41 15.91
C LEU A 910 -36.60 50.20 14.43
N GLN A 911 -37.49 50.60 13.52
CA GLN A 911 -37.27 50.43 12.08
C GLN A 911 -36.07 51.25 11.57
N ASN A 912 -35.88 52.47 12.09
CA ASN A 912 -34.75 53.30 11.72
C ASN A 912 -33.43 52.69 12.22
N ILE A 913 -33.41 52.21 13.47
CA ILE A 913 -32.24 51.56 14.08
C ILE A 913 -31.86 50.28 13.33
N LEU A 914 -32.83 49.43 12.97
CA LEU A 914 -32.57 48.19 12.24
C LEU A 914 -32.00 48.46 10.85
N LYS A 915 -32.54 49.47 10.15
CA LYS A 915 -32.03 49.91 8.85
C LYS A 915 -30.61 50.46 8.98
N GLU A 916 -30.39 51.35 9.94
CA GLU A 916 -29.08 51.97 10.20
C GLU A 916 -28.01 50.94 10.59
N LEU A 917 -28.34 49.97 11.45
CA LEU A 917 -27.41 48.90 11.84
C LEU A 917 -27.14 47.94 10.70
N SER A 918 -28.14 47.58 9.91
CA SER A 918 -27.93 46.74 8.72
C SER A 918 -27.02 47.44 7.72
N GLU A 919 -27.19 48.75 7.51
CA GLU A 919 -26.33 49.56 6.64
C GLU A 919 -24.89 49.67 7.19
N VAL A 920 -24.72 50.01 8.47
CA VAL A 920 -23.40 50.28 9.05
C VAL A 920 -22.59 49.01 9.29
N LEU A 921 -23.24 47.93 9.73
CA LEU A 921 -22.55 46.69 10.08
C LEU A 921 -22.23 45.83 8.85
N ALA A 922 -23.14 45.77 7.87
CA ALA A 922 -22.96 44.95 6.67
C ALA A 922 -22.05 45.58 5.59
N ALA A 923 -21.87 46.91 5.62
CA ALA A 923 -21.06 47.66 4.65
C ALA A 923 -19.58 47.35 4.75
#